data_AF-A0AAF0Z4A0-F1
#
_entry.id   AF-A0AAF0Z4A0-F1
#
_cell.length_a   1.000
_cell.length_b   1.000
_cell.length_c   1.000
_cell.angle_alpha   90.00
_cell.angle_beta   90.00
_cell.angle_gamma   90.00
#
_symmetry.space_group_name_H-M   'P 1'
#
loop_
_entity.id
_entity.type
_entity.pdbx_description
1 polymer ?
#
loop_
_entity_poly.entity_id
_entity_poly.type
_entity_poly.pdbx_seq_one_letter_code
_entity_poly.pdbx_strand_id
1 'polypeptide(L)'
;MTVELNDYTAYGLPVWHWEDTDALEASESLRDGIHVVGIVGGPSVHLLLKGQPLEGRAATVPVFFSAAVVARDQKKGPFFSGRAITNRMAIPWISLSDPTLDLDGGIDLGWYTGKSGTGTQPAITRILQNLAFRSGSELVLVGGSGGGFAALQYAGALGSSVSAFVWNPQTSILAYAPETVARYLAAVLDDTVADAFRAGQLDEVASALANGGIDTSLGDDPDRAPRRVFYLQNGTDWHLRSHAVPYIESNSLEHRGRGYYTNAHGHSLLISDFGVGHATPPDDIIVAVLEALLNPRSSTRSIYNSLSDSGVLPVPDFRSLPRDLRQQKDDLAEQLVLTVTTTHHETAAVVTTGALHPSEGAMRAVFSFSDSTGGRLNSTSTAPLSAKTLHEASHVTAQIIDGFGKYILTLDGKPADALDSHSPESERRATERKRVFIYGSCVSRDAFELTEKFEITSYVARSSVGSAFSEPITSMVGSDLSANTSAFQRRMVTADLDKTLGDDLRAHDFDVLLIDFIDERLAVAELDGGVVTLSPELSRCGITPDHARRVESGSEDHFSRFAQGWRRLTDLVDPRKIFVSRAFWAILEDPAEARRAREANAYLERLYDHVSETPGLVFIDYPAQLIRADPVHRWGPSPFHFVTEFYEHMIEGIATASEPDNLPSTSRSYSKEPLLVISETMFCDYEMDDTVLAKFAERFMVSLHSIANLHIPEGVAYFSVIYVSTDKARYFEQFSHFIDQLPENLQSRFVFVRYSHPLEGYGLNRGFHADVEKNPNKHAPRRDRLFSEALKSIEPRLGIQHTLTIRIALDDDDVWHSRHIHEVCRIARDAIAHSKSDVVGVGLQNCSVAYVTDTGVDVDTTRISRALTGNKFYVATQAGLARLTVCSPWSLPERFDLNTAERFERSGLPLLLTASNFPTWTYIRWGDNLSVAHKDAYYEGEVGRERYESVATFSASLLESGGEAATGTTEFHLQPRSLEVVARRSSEAVIAVETNAGDFDGEDLSLRLEVVEDQGVQQTVTTAPVTEIEIEGAPTSPVLIKGVMYSGGVPLSVGITRRKV
;
A
#
# COMPACT_ATOMS: atom_id res chain seq x y z
N MET A 1 -9.65 -30.87 53.23
CA MET A 1 -10.68 -29.81 53.13
C MET A 1 -10.78 -29.45 51.66
N THR A 2 -11.83 -29.88 50.98
CA THR A 2 -12.09 -29.48 49.59
C THR A 2 -12.30 -27.98 49.58
N VAL A 3 -11.39 -27.23 48.98
CA VAL A 3 -11.56 -25.78 48.79
C VAL A 3 -12.74 -25.63 47.85
N GLU A 4 -13.80 -24.95 48.30
CA GLU A 4 -14.97 -24.67 47.47
C GLU A 4 -14.57 -23.62 46.43
N LEU A 5 -14.27 -24.08 45.21
CA LEU A 5 -13.75 -23.28 44.10
C LEU A 5 -14.84 -22.47 43.38
N ASN A 6 -16.12 -22.75 43.65
CA ASN A 6 -17.27 -22.11 43.01
C ASN A 6 -18.15 -21.34 44.01
N ASP A 7 -18.60 -20.14 43.62
CA ASP A 7 -19.54 -19.28 44.33
C ASP A 7 -20.64 -18.77 43.38
N TYR A 8 -21.81 -19.40 43.45
CA TYR A 8 -22.95 -19.03 42.62
C TYR A 8 -23.69 -17.78 43.11
N THR A 9 -23.47 -17.36 44.37
CA THR A 9 -24.24 -16.27 44.98
C THR A 9 -23.94 -14.92 44.31
N ALA A 10 -22.75 -14.78 43.73
CA ALA A 10 -22.31 -13.60 42.97
C ALA A 10 -23.21 -13.24 41.78
N TYR A 11 -23.99 -14.19 41.26
CA TYR A 11 -24.83 -13.98 40.08
C TYR A 11 -26.28 -13.64 40.41
N GLY A 12 -26.76 -13.94 41.62
CA GLY A 12 -28.16 -13.71 42.01
C GLY A 12 -29.19 -14.45 41.14
N LEU A 13 -28.82 -15.59 40.56
CA LEU A 13 -29.66 -16.40 39.67
C LEU A 13 -29.99 -17.75 40.32
N PRO A 14 -31.12 -18.39 39.96
CA PRO A 14 -31.42 -19.77 40.35
C PRO A 14 -30.32 -20.72 39.85
N VAL A 15 -30.00 -21.74 40.67
CA VAL A 15 -29.03 -22.78 40.33
C VAL A 15 -29.75 -24.12 40.21
N TRP A 16 -29.52 -24.82 39.10
CA TRP A 16 -30.12 -26.12 38.77
C TRP A 16 -29.03 -27.16 38.62
N HIS A 17 -29.17 -28.31 39.28
CA HIS A 17 -28.19 -29.39 39.25
C HIS A 17 -28.71 -30.56 38.42
N TRP A 18 -27.84 -31.07 37.55
CA TRP A 18 -28.08 -32.23 36.69
C TRP A 18 -26.99 -33.26 36.99
N GLU A 19 -27.39 -34.52 37.16
CA GLU A 19 -26.47 -35.62 37.47
C GLU A 19 -25.42 -35.79 36.37
N ASP A 20 -25.86 -35.73 35.11
CA ASP A 20 -25.04 -35.89 33.91
C ASP A 20 -25.71 -35.22 32.69
N THR A 21 -25.11 -35.41 31.51
CA THR A 21 -25.67 -34.92 30.23
C THR A 21 -27.01 -35.56 29.86
N ASP A 22 -27.27 -36.82 30.26
CA ASP A 22 -28.54 -37.51 29.98
C ASP A 22 -29.68 -36.89 30.79
N ALA A 23 -29.44 -36.57 32.06
CA ALA A 23 -30.40 -35.91 32.94
C ALA A 23 -30.77 -34.50 32.43
N LEU A 24 -29.78 -33.75 31.92
CA LEU A 24 -30.02 -32.46 31.29
C LEU A 24 -30.87 -32.60 30.01
N GLU A 25 -30.54 -33.58 29.15
CA GLU A 25 -31.26 -33.87 27.91
C GLU A 25 -32.69 -34.39 28.14
N ALA A 26 -32.93 -35.12 29.23
CA ALA A 26 -34.26 -35.62 29.57
C ALA A 26 -35.18 -34.53 30.16
N SER A 27 -34.63 -33.37 30.56
CA SER A 27 -35.42 -32.31 31.19
C SER A 27 -36.47 -31.71 30.23
N GLU A 28 -37.70 -31.48 30.71
CA GLU A 28 -38.76 -30.93 29.84
C GLU A 28 -38.50 -29.46 29.46
N SER A 29 -37.86 -28.68 30.32
CA SER A 29 -37.52 -27.27 30.05
C SER A 29 -36.28 -26.83 30.81
N LEU A 30 -35.46 -25.98 30.18
CA LEU A 30 -34.37 -25.25 30.83
C LEU A 30 -34.77 -23.78 30.93
N ARG A 31 -34.64 -23.20 32.12
CA ARG A 31 -35.06 -21.83 32.43
C ARG A 31 -33.84 -20.93 32.58
N ASP A 32 -34.04 -19.61 32.63
CA ASP A 32 -32.97 -18.69 33.02
C ASP A 32 -32.38 -19.08 34.38
N GLY A 33 -31.06 -19.12 34.46
CA GLY A 33 -30.35 -19.61 35.64
C GLY A 33 -28.97 -20.18 35.31
N ILE A 34 -28.30 -20.66 36.35
CA ILE A 34 -27.06 -21.41 36.25
C ILE A 34 -27.39 -22.90 36.26
N HIS A 35 -26.96 -23.64 35.26
CA HIS A 35 -27.12 -25.08 35.17
C HIS A 35 -25.76 -25.75 35.42
N VAL A 36 -25.70 -26.64 36.40
CA VAL A 36 -24.51 -27.39 36.79
C VAL A 36 -24.70 -28.84 36.34
N VAL A 37 -23.91 -29.27 35.36
CA VAL A 37 -24.00 -30.60 34.75
C VAL A 37 -22.83 -31.44 35.22
N GLY A 38 -23.12 -32.53 35.94
CA GLY A 38 -22.08 -33.43 36.45
C GLY A 38 -21.32 -34.15 35.32
N ILE A 39 -20.03 -34.38 35.56
CA ILE A 39 -19.15 -35.20 34.71
C ILE A 39 -18.52 -36.26 35.59
N VAL A 40 -18.64 -37.53 35.20
CA VAL A 40 -18.13 -38.65 35.99
C VAL A 40 -16.60 -38.57 36.07
N GLY A 41 -16.06 -38.50 37.29
CA GLY A 41 -14.61 -38.46 37.54
C GLY A 41 -13.94 -37.11 37.26
N GLY A 42 -14.70 -36.07 36.91
CA GLY A 42 -14.20 -34.75 36.53
C GLY A 42 -15.01 -33.57 37.12
N PRO A 43 -14.59 -32.33 36.82
CA PRO A 43 -15.31 -31.13 37.20
C PRO A 43 -16.63 -31.01 36.42
N SER A 44 -17.64 -30.39 37.03
CA SER A 44 -18.93 -30.15 36.39
C SER A 44 -18.84 -29.07 35.31
N VAL A 45 -19.71 -29.13 34.30
CA VAL A 45 -19.88 -28.06 33.31
C VAL A 45 -20.95 -27.07 33.79
N HIS A 46 -20.61 -25.79 33.85
CA HIS A 46 -21.55 -24.74 34.23
C HIS A 46 -22.00 -23.93 33.03
N LEU A 47 -23.31 -23.73 32.92
CA LEU A 47 -23.96 -22.95 31.87
C LEU A 47 -24.77 -21.84 32.52
N LEU A 48 -24.68 -20.62 31.99
CA LEU A 48 -25.58 -19.52 32.33
C LEU A 48 -26.51 -19.26 31.16
N LEU A 49 -27.82 -19.36 31.40
CA LEU A 49 -28.87 -19.01 30.44
C LEU A 49 -29.55 -17.72 30.90
N LYS A 50 -29.64 -16.72 30.01
CA LYS A 50 -30.26 -15.43 30.32
C LYS A 50 -31.05 -14.87 29.14
N GLY A 51 -32.25 -14.38 29.41
CA GLY A 51 -33.13 -13.79 28.41
C GLY A 51 -33.98 -14.82 27.66
N GLN A 52 -34.20 -16.00 28.24
CA GLN A 52 -34.98 -17.10 27.66
C GLN A 52 -34.42 -17.58 26.30
N PRO A 53 -33.12 -17.92 26.19
CA PRO A 53 -32.47 -18.22 24.92
C PRO A 53 -33.04 -19.45 24.18
N LEU A 54 -33.85 -20.28 24.84
CA LEU A 54 -34.39 -21.52 24.27
C LEU A 54 -35.86 -21.42 23.84
N GLU A 55 -36.53 -20.27 23.98
CA GLU A 55 -37.96 -20.13 23.63
C GLU A 55 -38.23 -19.94 22.11
N GLY A 56 -37.24 -20.17 21.24
CA GLY A 56 -37.41 -20.14 19.77
C GLY A 56 -37.78 -18.78 19.16
N ARG A 57 -37.64 -17.68 19.91
CA ARG A 57 -37.98 -16.33 19.44
C ARG A 57 -36.90 -15.69 18.58
N ALA A 58 -35.65 -16.13 18.72
CA ALA A 58 -34.49 -15.60 18.00
C ALA A 58 -34.03 -16.60 16.94
N ALA A 59 -33.65 -16.12 15.75
CA ALA A 59 -33.12 -16.99 14.70
C ALA A 59 -31.72 -17.55 15.05
N THR A 60 -31.02 -16.88 15.95
CA THR A 60 -29.61 -17.11 16.28
C THR A 60 -29.40 -16.76 17.75
N VAL A 61 -28.59 -17.56 18.47
CA VAL A 61 -28.29 -17.34 19.89
C VAL A 61 -26.76 -17.36 20.11
N PRO A 62 -26.18 -16.30 20.70
CA PRO A 62 -24.75 -16.29 21.00
C PRO A 62 -24.44 -17.12 22.24
N VAL A 63 -23.34 -17.89 22.16
CA VAL A 63 -22.79 -18.73 23.23
C VAL A 63 -21.39 -18.26 23.54
N PHE A 64 -21.17 -17.69 24.73
CA PHE A 64 -19.89 -17.08 25.10
C PHE A 64 -18.97 -18.02 25.87
N PHE A 65 -17.72 -18.07 25.41
CA PHE A 65 -16.59 -18.74 26.03
C PHE A 65 -15.62 -17.69 26.60
N SER A 66 -15.37 -17.76 27.90
CA SER A 66 -14.41 -16.93 28.63
C SER A 66 -12.97 -17.21 28.22
N ALA A 67 -12.18 -16.14 28.10
CA ALA A 67 -10.72 -16.19 27.99
C ALA A 67 -10.08 -16.40 29.38
N ALA A 68 -8.76 -16.21 29.47
CA ALA A 68 -8.01 -16.34 30.72
C ALA A 68 -8.57 -15.44 31.85
N VAL A 69 -8.62 -15.99 33.06
CA VAL A 69 -9.13 -15.31 34.26
C VAL A 69 -7.99 -14.60 34.98
N VAL A 70 -7.96 -13.27 34.88
CA VAL A 70 -6.98 -12.43 35.58
C VAL A 70 -7.12 -12.57 37.10
N ALA A 71 -6.00 -12.74 37.81
CA ALA A 71 -5.95 -12.94 39.27
C ALA A 71 -6.85 -14.09 39.74
N ARG A 72 -6.77 -15.21 39.02
CA ARG A 72 -7.58 -16.42 39.25
C ARG A 72 -7.49 -16.94 40.68
N ASP A 73 -6.30 -16.90 41.28
CA ASP A 73 -5.99 -17.33 42.63
C ASP A 73 -6.80 -16.60 43.72
N GLN A 74 -7.31 -15.40 43.40
CA GLN A 74 -8.11 -14.55 44.29
C GLN A 74 -9.62 -14.67 44.04
N LYS A 75 -10.05 -15.48 43.08
CA LYS A 75 -11.45 -15.55 42.64
C LYS A 75 -12.01 -16.97 42.74
N LYS A 76 -13.33 -17.06 42.83
CA LYS A 76 -14.09 -18.32 42.75
C LYS A 76 -14.93 -18.31 41.48
N GLY A 77 -14.99 -19.46 40.81
CA GLY A 77 -15.82 -19.67 39.63
C GLY A 77 -17.31 -19.83 40.00
N PRO A 78 -18.17 -20.29 39.08
CA PRO A 78 -17.90 -20.40 37.65
C PRO A 78 -17.67 -19.00 37.03
N PHE A 79 -16.98 -18.92 35.89
CA PHE A 79 -16.63 -17.66 35.22
C PHE A 79 -17.36 -17.51 33.88
N PHE A 80 -18.36 -16.64 33.84
CA PHE A 80 -19.15 -16.37 32.63
C PHE A 80 -18.74 -15.05 31.95
N SER A 81 -18.60 -15.09 30.63
CA SER A 81 -18.29 -13.93 29.78
C SER A 81 -19.52 -13.50 28.96
N GLY A 82 -19.43 -12.38 28.24
CA GLY A 82 -20.52 -11.91 27.37
C GLY A 82 -21.52 -10.93 28.01
N ARG A 83 -21.65 -10.91 29.35
CA ARG A 83 -22.63 -10.05 30.05
C ARG A 83 -22.59 -8.57 29.65
N ALA A 84 -21.41 -7.97 29.47
CA ALA A 84 -21.31 -6.55 29.10
C ALA A 84 -21.81 -6.29 27.67
N ILE A 85 -21.41 -7.15 26.73
CA ILE A 85 -21.80 -7.09 25.31
C ILE A 85 -23.31 -7.29 25.18
N THR A 86 -23.85 -8.34 25.82
CA THR A 86 -25.26 -8.70 25.69
C THR A 86 -26.20 -7.74 26.40
N ASN A 87 -25.75 -7.10 27.50
CA ASN A 87 -26.50 -6.00 28.13
C ASN A 87 -26.65 -4.78 27.21
N ARG A 88 -25.63 -4.46 26.40
CA ARG A 88 -25.70 -3.36 25.42
C ARG A 88 -26.68 -3.67 24.29
N MET A 89 -26.73 -4.92 23.85
CA MET A 89 -27.55 -5.37 22.73
C MET A 89 -28.98 -5.77 23.14
N ALA A 90 -29.23 -6.00 24.43
CA ALA A 90 -30.50 -6.47 24.99
C ALA A 90 -31.01 -7.78 24.34
N ILE A 91 -30.10 -8.74 24.09
CA ILE A 91 -30.37 -10.02 23.43
C ILE A 91 -30.33 -11.21 24.41
N PRO A 92 -31.05 -12.32 24.10
CA PRO A 92 -30.84 -13.60 24.79
C PRO A 92 -29.42 -14.14 24.56
N TRP A 93 -28.86 -14.82 25.56
CA TRP A 93 -27.52 -15.38 25.44
C TRP A 93 -27.28 -16.57 26.38
N ILE A 94 -26.25 -17.34 26.04
CA ILE A 94 -25.73 -18.45 26.83
C ILE A 94 -24.24 -18.18 27.11
N SER A 95 -23.73 -18.59 28.26
CA SER A 95 -22.28 -18.66 28.49
C SER A 95 -21.89 -19.92 29.22
N LEU A 96 -20.73 -20.47 28.84
CA LEU A 96 -20.12 -21.62 29.48
C LEU A 96 -18.96 -21.14 30.35
N SER A 97 -18.85 -21.72 31.54
CA SER A 97 -17.61 -21.63 32.32
C SER A 97 -16.68 -22.76 31.89
N ASP A 98 -15.39 -22.48 31.84
CA ASP A 98 -14.37 -23.48 31.55
C ASP A 98 -14.25 -24.46 32.74
N PRO A 99 -14.65 -25.73 32.59
CA PRO A 99 -14.62 -26.71 33.68
C PRO A 99 -13.19 -27.08 34.10
N THR A 100 -12.19 -26.86 33.25
CA THR A 100 -10.78 -27.11 33.59
C THR A 100 -10.32 -26.22 34.75
N LEU A 101 -10.87 -25.01 34.88
CA LEU A 101 -10.52 -24.05 35.94
C LEU A 101 -10.93 -24.52 37.35
N ASP A 102 -11.76 -25.56 37.45
CA ASP A 102 -12.21 -26.16 38.70
C ASP A 102 -11.28 -27.28 39.20
N LEU A 103 -10.23 -27.62 38.43
CA LEU A 103 -9.24 -28.61 38.83
C LEU A 103 -8.25 -28.06 39.85
N ASP A 104 -7.78 -26.83 39.62
CA ASP A 104 -6.78 -26.18 40.46
C ASP A 104 -6.98 -24.65 40.42
N GLY A 105 -6.92 -24.01 41.59
CA GLY A 105 -7.04 -22.55 41.73
C GLY A 105 -5.90 -21.74 41.12
N GLY A 106 -4.80 -22.40 40.71
CA GLY A 106 -3.63 -21.81 40.06
C GLY A 106 -3.68 -21.81 38.52
N ILE A 107 -4.73 -22.38 37.90
CA ILE A 107 -4.92 -22.37 36.44
C ILE A 107 -5.80 -21.20 36.06
N ASP A 108 -5.23 -20.22 35.36
CA ASP A 108 -5.94 -19.05 34.83
C ASP A 108 -6.60 -19.32 33.45
N LEU A 109 -6.20 -20.36 32.74
CA LEU A 109 -6.73 -20.73 31.43
C LEU A 109 -6.70 -22.25 31.20
N GLY A 110 -7.82 -22.84 30.75
CA GLY A 110 -7.94 -24.30 30.63
C GLY A 110 -8.59 -24.83 29.35
N TRP A 111 -8.86 -23.96 28.37
CA TRP A 111 -9.33 -24.29 27.02
C TRP A 111 -10.54 -25.23 26.93
N TYR A 112 -11.34 -25.33 27.99
CA TYR A 112 -12.55 -26.15 28.03
C TYR A 112 -12.30 -27.65 27.78
N THR A 113 -11.10 -28.15 28.08
CA THR A 113 -10.73 -29.56 27.85
C THR A 113 -11.17 -30.48 29.00
N GLY A 114 -11.35 -29.94 30.21
CA GLY A 114 -11.63 -30.67 31.43
C GLY A 114 -10.45 -31.49 31.93
N LYS A 115 -10.75 -32.58 32.66
CA LYS A 115 -9.72 -33.51 33.15
C LYS A 115 -9.49 -34.65 32.17
N SER A 116 -8.24 -35.09 32.01
CA SER A 116 -7.90 -36.25 31.21
C SER A 116 -8.71 -37.49 31.61
N GLY A 117 -9.24 -38.22 30.62
CA GLY A 117 -10.00 -39.45 30.79
C GLY A 117 -11.47 -39.28 31.22
N THR A 118 -11.97 -38.04 31.35
CA THR A 118 -13.35 -37.78 31.82
C THR A 118 -14.38 -37.52 30.72
N GLY A 119 -13.94 -37.37 29.47
CA GLY A 119 -14.84 -37.12 28.34
C GLY A 119 -15.54 -35.75 28.38
N THR A 120 -14.89 -34.74 28.96
CA THR A 120 -15.47 -33.40 29.12
C THR A 120 -15.76 -32.71 27.77
N GLN A 121 -14.85 -32.76 26.79
CA GLN A 121 -15.10 -32.16 25.46
C GLN A 121 -16.29 -32.82 24.71
N PRO A 122 -16.41 -34.16 24.65
CA PRO A 122 -17.63 -34.81 24.17
C PRO A 122 -18.90 -34.38 24.91
N ALA A 123 -18.84 -34.21 26.24
CA ALA A 123 -19.99 -33.77 27.03
C ALA A 123 -20.39 -32.33 26.69
N ILE A 124 -19.45 -31.40 26.54
CA ILE A 124 -19.72 -30.02 26.10
C ILE A 124 -20.33 -30.02 24.69
N THR A 125 -19.78 -30.82 23.77
CA THR A 125 -20.33 -30.95 22.41
C THR A 125 -21.80 -31.40 22.46
N ARG A 126 -22.10 -32.44 23.25
CA ARG A 126 -23.45 -32.96 23.44
C ARG A 126 -24.40 -31.93 24.07
N ILE A 127 -23.93 -31.17 25.06
CA ILE A 127 -24.68 -30.06 25.65
C ILE A 127 -25.02 -29.01 24.59
N LEU A 128 -24.05 -28.58 23.77
CA LEU A 128 -24.28 -27.60 22.71
C LEU A 128 -25.25 -28.11 21.64
N GLN A 129 -25.16 -29.39 21.26
CA GLN A 129 -26.13 -30.04 20.37
C GLN A 129 -27.54 -30.00 20.94
N ASN A 130 -27.70 -30.35 22.22
CA ASN A 130 -28.99 -30.32 22.91
C ASN A 130 -29.55 -28.88 22.99
N LEU A 131 -28.72 -27.87 23.24
CA LEU A 131 -29.14 -26.46 23.27
C LEU A 131 -29.56 -25.95 21.88
N ALA A 132 -28.81 -26.28 20.83
CA ALA A 132 -29.18 -25.96 19.45
C ALA A 132 -30.51 -26.64 19.06
N PHE A 133 -30.66 -27.92 19.39
CA PHE A 133 -31.88 -28.69 19.12
C PHE A 133 -33.11 -28.10 19.85
N ARG A 134 -32.98 -27.74 21.12
CA ARG A 134 -34.08 -27.18 21.94
C ARG A 134 -34.49 -25.79 21.50
N SER A 135 -33.52 -24.93 21.16
CA SER A 135 -33.81 -23.57 20.72
C SER A 135 -34.43 -23.53 19.33
N GLY A 136 -34.09 -24.50 18.45
CA GLY A 136 -34.39 -24.43 17.02
C GLY A 136 -33.64 -23.29 16.32
N SER A 137 -32.66 -22.68 17.00
CA SER A 137 -31.88 -21.54 16.55
C SER A 137 -30.47 -21.98 16.17
N GLU A 138 -29.85 -21.25 15.25
CA GLU A 138 -28.41 -21.40 15.00
C GLU A 138 -27.63 -20.85 16.22
N LEU A 139 -26.63 -21.59 16.70
CA LEU A 139 -25.73 -21.07 17.74
C LEU A 139 -24.55 -20.34 17.10
N VAL A 140 -24.21 -19.16 17.64
CA VAL A 140 -22.98 -18.45 17.30
C VAL A 140 -22.03 -18.59 18.49
N LEU A 141 -20.95 -19.35 18.33
CA LEU A 141 -19.95 -19.57 19.37
C LEU A 141 -18.98 -18.38 19.39
N VAL A 142 -18.91 -17.67 20.50
CA VAL A 142 -18.21 -16.39 20.63
C VAL A 142 -17.10 -16.47 21.66
N GLY A 143 -15.89 -16.04 21.31
CA GLY A 143 -14.80 -16.00 22.28
C GLY A 143 -13.51 -15.38 21.76
N GLY A 144 -12.77 -14.73 22.66
CA GLY A 144 -11.42 -14.22 22.40
C GLY A 144 -10.35 -15.10 23.02
N SER A 145 -9.14 -15.11 22.46
CA SER A 145 -7.99 -15.83 23.02
C SER A 145 -8.39 -17.29 23.35
N GLY A 146 -8.23 -17.72 24.61
CA GLY A 146 -8.55 -19.10 25.02
C GLY A 146 -10.01 -19.51 24.83
N GLY A 147 -10.94 -18.56 24.97
CA GLY A 147 -12.35 -18.78 24.64
C GLY A 147 -12.59 -18.90 23.14
N GLY A 148 -11.75 -18.24 22.33
CA GLY A 148 -11.76 -18.35 20.88
C GLY A 148 -11.28 -19.73 20.38
N PHE A 149 -10.28 -20.33 21.05
CA PHE A 149 -9.92 -21.74 20.80
C PHE A 149 -11.12 -22.66 21.02
N ALA A 150 -11.80 -22.53 22.16
CA ALA A 150 -12.96 -23.35 22.47
C ALA A 150 -14.11 -23.14 21.47
N ALA A 151 -14.39 -21.89 21.11
CA ALA A 151 -15.39 -21.58 20.09
C ALA A 151 -15.08 -22.24 18.74
N LEU A 152 -13.82 -22.20 18.27
CA LEU A 152 -13.42 -22.87 17.03
C LEU A 152 -13.45 -24.40 17.15
N GLN A 153 -12.95 -24.98 18.25
CA GLN A 153 -12.93 -26.42 18.49
C GLN A 153 -14.35 -27.00 18.46
N TYR A 154 -15.27 -26.41 19.23
CA TYR A 154 -16.65 -26.89 19.29
C TYR A 154 -17.42 -26.56 18.02
N ALA A 155 -17.10 -25.47 17.32
CA ALA A 155 -17.68 -25.20 16.01
C ALA A 155 -17.28 -26.29 14.99
N GLY A 156 -16.02 -26.70 14.97
CA GLY A 156 -15.55 -27.81 14.13
C GLY A 156 -16.19 -29.16 14.50
N ALA A 157 -16.44 -29.41 15.78
CA ALA A 157 -17.14 -30.62 16.22
C ALA A 157 -18.63 -30.64 15.82
N LEU A 158 -19.28 -29.47 15.72
CA LEU A 158 -20.70 -29.31 15.41
C LEU A 158 -20.98 -29.06 13.91
N GLY A 159 -19.94 -28.72 13.14
CA GLY A 159 -20.01 -28.45 11.70
C GLY A 159 -20.99 -27.36 11.31
N SER A 160 -21.67 -27.53 10.18
CA SER A 160 -22.54 -26.52 9.57
C SER A 160 -23.82 -26.17 10.36
N SER A 161 -24.02 -26.77 11.53
CA SER A 161 -25.12 -26.44 12.44
C SER A 161 -24.89 -25.16 13.26
N VAL A 162 -23.64 -24.68 13.32
CA VAL A 162 -23.25 -23.51 14.11
C VAL A 162 -22.32 -22.57 13.35
N SER A 163 -22.18 -21.36 13.86
CA SER A 163 -21.19 -20.37 13.41
C SER A 163 -20.23 -20.01 14.54
N ALA A 164 -19.09 -19.41 14.22
CA ALA A 164 -18.12 -18.91 15.18
C ALA A 164 -17.76 -17.43 14.94
N PHE A 165 -17.62 -16.68 16.03
CA PHE A 165 -17.06 -15.33 16.04
C PHE A 165 -15.92 -15.25 17.05
N VAL A 166 -14.70 -15.07 16.55
CA VAL A 166 -13.50 -15.17 17.39
C VAL A 166 -12.54 -14.03 17.14
N TRP A 167 -11.75 -13.71 18.17
CA TRP A 167 -10.66 -12.74 18.04
C TRP A 167 -9.39 -13.16 18.79
N ASN A 168 -8.25 -12.97 18.13
CA ASN A 168 -6.93 -13.44 18.57
C ASN A 168 -6.95 -14.87 19.17
N PRO A 169 -7.70 -15.85 18.63
CA PRO A 169 -7.83 -17.16 19.23
C PRO A 169 -6.51 -17.93 19.18
N GLN A 170 -6.24 -18.77 20.18
CA GLN A 170 -5.32 -19.88 19.97
C GLN A 170 -5.96 -20.91 19.04
N THR A 171 -5.12 -21.62 18.30
CA THR A 171 -5.52 -22.72 17.39
C THR A 171 -4.81 -24.03 17.74
N SER A 172 -3.83 -23.96 18.64
CA SER A 172 -3.13 -25.09 19.26
C SER A 172 -2.76 -24.73 20.69
N ILE A 173 -3.15 -25.57 21.66
CA ILE A 173 -2.84 -25.37 23.09
C ILE A 173 -1.34 -25.48 23.31
N LEU A 174 -0.68 -26.49 22.71
CA LEU A 174 0.76 -26.74 22.91
C LEU A 174 1.65 -25.66 22.29
N ALA A 175 1.12 -24.85 21.37
CA ALA A 175 1.82 -23.70 20.79
C ALA A 175 1.65 -22.40 21.61
N TYR A 176 0.94 -22.43 22.74
CA TYR A 176 0.74 -21.28 23.61
C TYR A 176 1.91 -21.07 24.60
N ALA A 177 1.81 -20.04 25.45
CA ALA A 177 2.84 -19.64 26.41
C ALA A 177 3.30 -20.83 27.30
N PRO A 178 4.59 -21.21 27.27
CA PRO A 178 5.07 -22.48 27.85
C PRO A 178 4.69 -22.70 29.32
N GLU A 179 4.86 -21.71 30.19
CA GLU A 179 4.54 -21.86 31.62
C GLU A 179 3.03 -21.95 31.90
N THR A 180 2.19 -21.40 31.02
CA THR A 180 0.73 -21.57 31.14
C THR A 180 0.34 -22.98 30.72
N VAL A 181 0.94 -23.49 29.63
CA VAL A 181 0.73 -24.87 29.17
C VAL A 181 1.23 -25.87 30.21
N ALA A 182 2.41 -25.66 30.80
CA ALA A 182 2.95 -26.58 31.81
C ALA A 182 2.07 -26.66 33.07
N ARG A 183 1.54 -25.52 33.58
CA ARG A 183 0.57 -25.51 34.68
C ARG A 183 -0.72 -26.27 34.31
N TYR A 184 -1.21 -26.05 33.10
CA TYR A 184 -2.37 -26.77 32.57
C TYR A 184 -2.13 -28.29 32.51
N LEU A 185 -1.00 -28.73 31.97
CA LEU A 185 -0.66 -30.16 31.86
C LEU A 185 -0.55 -30.83 33.22
N ALA A 186 0.07 -30.16 34.20
CA ALA A 186 0.19 -30.66 35.56
C ALA A 186 -1.17 -30.92 36.22
N ALA A 187 -2.15 -30.06 35.96
CA ALA A 187 -3.48 -30.17 36.54
C ALA A 187 -4.42 -31.14 35.80
N VAL A 188 -4.31 -31.21 34.47
CA VAL A 188 -5.17 -32.05 33.63
C VAL A 188 -4.69 -33.50 33.58
N LEU A 189 -3.38 -33.71 33.69
CA LEU A 189 -2.70 -35.01 33.73
C LEU A 189 -1.92 -35.15 35.04
N ASP A 190 -0.63 -34.79 35.03
CA ASP A 190 0.28 -34.82 36.17
C ASP A 190 1.59 -34.05 35.86
N ASP A 191 2.44 -33.89 36.89
CA ASP A 191 3.73 -33.19 36.80
C ASP A 191 4.71 -33.85 35.82
N THR A 192 4.61 -35.17 35.58
CA THR A 192 5.56 -35.87 34.70
C THR A 192 5.37 -35.45 33.25
N VAL A 193 4.12 -35.24 32.83
CA VAL A 193 3.79 -34.72 31.49
C VAL A 193 4.17 -33.24 31.36
N ALA A 194 4.00 -32.45 32.42
CA ALA A 194 4.44 -31.06 32.43
C ALA A 194 5.97 -30.95 32.28
N ASP A 195 6.73 -31.81 32.95
CA ASP A 195 8.18 -31.87 32.84
C ASP A 195 8.64 -32.38 31.46
N ALA A 196 7.95 -33.35 30.88
CA ALA A 196 8.18 -33.79 29.50
C ALA A 196 7.97 -32.65 28.49
N PHE A 197 6.92 -31.83 28.68
CA PHE A 197 6.70 -30.64 27.88
C PHE A 197 7.81 -29.61 28.02
N ARG A 198 8.27 -29.32 29.25
CA ARG A 198 9.43 -28.45 29.51
C ARG A 198 10.72 -28.97 28.88
N ALA A 199 10.86 -30.29 28.80
CA ALA A 199 11.98 -30.96 28.14
C ALA A 199 11.85 -31.00 26.60
N GLY A 200 10.77 -30.48 26.02
CA GLY A 200 10.53 -30.44 24.58
C GLY A 200 10.03 -31.75 23.98
N GLN A 201 9.56 -32.70 24.80
CA GLN A 201 9.09 -34.02 24.37
C GLN A 201 7.61 -33.95 23.88
N LEU A 202 7.36 -33.17 22.82
CA LEU A 202 6.00 -32.84 22.37
C LEU A 202 5.18 -34.06 21.93
N ASP A 203 5.80 -35.07 21.31
CA ASP A 203 5.09 -36.28 20.85
C ASP A 203 4.55 -37.13 22.02
N GLU A 204 5.31 -37.20 23.12
CA GLU A 204 4.90 -37.89 24.35
C GLU A 204 3.72 -37.17 25.01
N VAL A 205 3.81 -35.84 25.09
CA VAL A 205 2.75 -34.97 25.64
C VAL A 205 1.47 -35.07 24.80
N ALA A 206 1.58 -34.98 23.47
CA ALA A 206 0.45 -35.11 22.57
C ALA A 206 -0.21 -36.49 22.68
N SER A 207 0.59 -37.55 22.80
CA SER A 207 0.09 -38.92 22.99
C SER A 207 -0.64 -39.08 24.33
N ALA A 208 -0.13 -38.50 25.42
CA ALA A 208 -0.76 -38.54 26.73
C ALA A 208 -2.14 -37.82 26.74
N LEU A 209 -2.22 -36.66 26.07
CA LEU A 209 -3.47 -35.91 25.91
C LEU A 209 -4.49 -36.66 25.04
N ALA A 210 -4.05 -37.22 23.91
CA ALA A 210 -4.91 -38.02 23.03
C ALA A 210 -5.44 -39.29 23.72
N ASN A 211 -4.59 -39.99 24.49
CA ASN A 211 -5.02 -41.14 25.31
C ASN A 211 -6.03 -40.75 26.39
N GLY A 212 -5.96 -39.49 26.86
CA GLY A 212 -6.92 -38.86 27.75
C GLY A 212 -8.22 -38.41 27.08
N GLY A 213 -8.32 -38.53 25.75
CA GLY A 213 -9.45 -38.03 24.96
C GLY A 213 -9.50 -36.49 24.90
N ILE A 214 -8.33 -35.83 24.92
CA ILE A 214 -8.22 -34.37 24.84
C ILE A 214 -7.67 -33.96 23.47
N ASP A 215 -8.46 -33.19 22.74
CA ASP A 215 -8.05 -32.51 21.52
C ASP A 215 -7.38 -31.18 21.86
N THR A 216 -6.17 -30.98 21.36
CA THR A 216 -5.32 -29.81 21.67
C THR A 216 -5.06 -28.90 20.48
N SER A 217 -5.51 -29.29 19.30
CA SER A 217 -5.44 -28.52 18.06
C SER A 217 -6.77 -28.62 17.32
N LEU A 218 -7.10 -27.59 16.55
CA LEU A 218 -8.27 -27.63 15.68
C LEU A 218 -8.10 -28.75 14.65
N GLY A 219 -9.18 -29.49 14.37
CA GLY A 219 -9.18 -30.55 13.36
C GLY A 219 -9.29 -29.97 11.94
N ASP A 220 -8.69 -30.67 10.97
CA ASP A 220 -8.65 -30.27 9.54
C ASP A 220 -9.70 -30.99 8.68
N ASP A 221 -10.80 -31.48 9.27
CA ASP A 221 -11.84 -32.20 8.54
C ASP A 221 -12.73 -31.21 7.72
N PRO A 222 -12.58 -31.15 6.38
CA PRO A 222 -13.30 -30.18 5.55
C PRO A 222 -14.81 -30.47 5.52
N ASP A 223 -15.21 -31.73 5.75
CA ASP A 223 -16.61 -32.15 5.76
C ASP A 223 -17.33 -31.72 7.05
N ARG A 224 -16.58 -31.22 8.04
CA ARG A 224 -17.08 -30.71 9.32
C ARG A 224 -16.85 -29.21 9.52
N ALA A 225 -16.70 -28.46 8.44
CA ALA A 225 -16.54 -27.01 8.53
C ALA A 225 -17.76 -26.32 9.17
N PRO A 226 -17.55 -25.35 10.10
CA PRO A 226 -18.63 -24.50 10.61
C PRO A 226 -19.35 -23.75 9.50
N ARG A 227 -20.61 -23.37 9.74
CA ARG A 227 -21.42 -22.64 8.75
C ARG A 227 -20.80 -21.29 8.38
N ARG A 228 -20.34 -20.55 9.38
CA ARG A 228 -19.67 -19.25 9.23
C ARG A 228 -18.58 -19.14 10.28
N VAL A 229 -17.44 -18.59 9.90
CA VAL A 229 -16.38 -18.19 10.84
C VAL A 229 -16.01 -16.74 10.52
N PHE A 230 -16.14 -15.86 11.50
CA PHE A 230 -15.61 -14.51 11.44
C PHE A 230 -14.46 -14.39 12.46
N TYR A 231 -13.25 -14.22 11.97
CA TYR A 231 -12.01 -14.21 12.75
C TYR A 231 -11.40 -12.81 12.69
N LEU A 232 -11.19 -12.18 13.85
CA LEU A 232 -10.44 -10.93 13.96
C LEU A 232 -9.04 -11.19 14.53
N GLN A 233 -8.00 -10.74 13.84
CA GLN A 233 -6.62 -10.85 14.29
C GLN A 233 -6.01 -9.46 14.42
N ASN A 234 -5.51 -9.13 15.61
CA ASN A 234 -4.69 -7.94 15.80
C ASN A 234 -3.31 -8.17 15.15
N GLY A 235 -2.86 -7.23 14.31
CA GLY A 235 -1.63 -7.36 13.54
C GLY A 235 -0.36 -7.38 14.40
N THR A 236 -0.34 -6.66 15.53
CA THR A 236 0.84 -6.63 16.41
C THR A 236 0.88 -7.75 17.45
N ASP A 237 -0.12 -8.64 17.43
CA ASP A 237 -0.23 -9.75 18.35
C ASP A 237 0.71 -10.90 17.97
N TRP A 238 1.39 -11.46 18.96
CA TRP A 238 2.25 -12.62 18.76
C TRP A 238 1.45 -13.87 18.35
N HIS A 239 0.16 -13.94 18.69
CA HIS A 239 -0.76 -15.01 18.24
C HIS A 239 -0.87 -15.10 16.73
N LEU A 240 -0.65 -13.98 16.01
CA LEU A 240 -0.68 -14.00 14.55
C LEU A 240 0.20 -15.12 14.01
N ARG A 241 1.45 -15.22 14.50
CA ARG A 241 2.45 -16.16 13.96
C ARG A 241 2.25 -17.57 14.45
N SER A 242 1.93 -17.74 15.74
CA SER A 242 1.80 -19.07 16.37
C SER A 242 0.43 -19.70 16.17
N HIS A 243 -0.60 -18.92 15.80
CA HIS A 243 -1.98 -19.42 15.72
C HIS A 243 -2.71 -19.02 14.44
N ALA A 244 -2.78 -17.73 14.11
CA ALA A 244 -3.57 -17.28 12.96
C ALA A 244 -2.96 -17.74 11.62
N VAL A 245 -1.63 -17.66 11.47
CA VAL A 245 -0.92 -18.11 10.26
C VAL A 245 -1.10 -19.62 10.02
N PRO A 246 -0.86 -20.51 11.00
CA PRO A 246 -1.21 -21.92 10.86
C PRO A 246 -2.67 -22.17 10.46
N TYR A 247 -3.60 -21.40 11.02
CA TYR A 247 -5.02 -21.50 10.68
C TYR A 247 -5.32 -21.04 9.25
N ILE A 248 -4.69 -19.95 8.79
CA ILE A 248 -4.77 -19.47 7.41
C ILE A 248 -4.31 -20.57 6.44
N GLU A 249 -3.19 -21.21 6.74
CA GLU A 249 -2.61 -22.27 5.91
C GLU A 249 -3.47 -23.54 5.92
N SER A 250 -3.91 -24.04 7.09
CA SER A 250 -4.68 -25.28 7.17
C SER A 250 -6.10 -25.15 6.58
N ASN A 251 -6.69 -23.96 6.63
CA ASN A 251 -8.03 -23.70 6.09
C ASN A 251 -8.03 -23.06 4.70
N SER A 252 -6.86 -23.00 4.02
CA SER A 252 -6.70 -22.47 2.66
C SER A 252 -7.33 -21.08 2.48
N LEU A 253 -7.09 -20.18 3.44
CA LEU A 253 -7.59 -18.81 3.42
C LEU A 253 -6.75 -17.95 2.48
N GLU A 254 -7.37 -17.44 1.41
CA GLU A 254 -6.72 -16.59 0.42
C GLU A 254 -6.87 -15.12 0.77
N HIS A 255 -5.78 -14.36 0.67
CA HIS A 255 -5.79 -12.91 0.83
C HIS A 255 -6.60 -12.24 -0.29
N ARG A 256 -7.45 -11.28 0.07
CA ARG A 256 -8.35 -10.54 -0.83
C ARG A 256 -8.16 -9.02 -0.72
N GLY A 257 -7.01 -8.59 -0.20
CA GLY A 257 -6.73 -7.18 0.05
C GLY A 257 -7.21 -6.73 1.43
N ARG A 258 -6.78 -5.55 1.85
CA ARG A 258 -7.12 -4.90 3.14
C ARG A 258 -6.97 -5.77 4.39
N GLY A 259 -5.99 -6.68 4.40
CA GLY A 259 -5.80 -7.63 5.50
C GLY A 259 -6.90 -8.68 5.63
N TYR A 260 -7.81 -8.76 4.65
CA TYR A 260 -8.95 -9.67 4.61
C TYR A 260 -8.59 -10.96 3.88
N TYR A 261 -8.95 -12.08 4.48
CA TYR A 261 -8.71 -13.44 4.01
C TYR A 261 -10.02 -14.21 3.98
N THR A 262 -10.20 -15.07 2.96
CA THR A 262 -11.41 -15.89 2.82
C THR A 262 -11.13 -17.20 2.09
N ASN A 263 -11.92 -18.24 2.35
CA ASN A 263 -11.80 -19.55 1.70
C ASN A 263 -13.08 -19.94 0.95
N ALA A 264 -13.09 -21.12 0.33
CA ALA A 264 -14.23 -21.64 -0.43
C ALA A 264 -15.50 -21.86 0.40
N HIS A 265 -15.35 -22.11 1.71
CA HIS A 265 -16.47 -22.23 2.66
C HIS A 265 -17.07 -20.87 3.04
N GLY A 266 -16.50 -19.77 2.54
CA GLY A 266 -16.95 -18.43 2.87
C GLY A 266 -16.65 -18.05 4.31
N HIS A 267 -15.59 -18.61 4.92
CA HIS A 267 -15.05 -18.11 6.20
C HIS A 267 -14.27 -16.83 5.96
N SER A 268 -14.18 -15.99 6.98
CA SER A 268 -13.54 -14.68 6.91
C SER A 268 -12.55 -14.50 8.05
N LEU A 269 -11.35 -14.05 7.72
CA LEU A 269 -10.34 -13.60 8.68
C LEU A 269 -9.88 -12.20 8.32
N LEU A 270 -9.82 -11.30 9.28
CA LEU A 270 -9.33 -9.94 9.11
C LEU A 270 -8.12 -9.71 10.03
N ILE A 271 -6.98 -9.41 9.44
CA ILE A 271 -5.81 -8.87 10.13
C ILE A 271 -5.90 -7.35 10.05
N SER A 272 -5.99 -6.67 11.20
CA SER A 272 -5.97 -5.20 11.27
C SER A 272 -5.30 -4.72 12.57
N ASP A 273 -5.16 -3.40 12.72
CA ASP A 273 -4.65 -2.80 13.96
C ASP A 273 -5.79 -2.53 14.93
N PHE A 274 -5.80 -3.28 16.03
CA PHE A 274 -6.72 -3.12 17.15
C PHE A 274 -6.01 -2.64 18.43
N GLY A 275 -4.71 -2.34 18.34
CA GLY A 275 -3.86 -1.90 19.45
C GLY A 275 -2.53 -2.64 19.53
N VAL A 276 -1.70 -2.30 20.52
CA VAL A 276 -0.35 -2.86 20.69
C VAL A 276 -0.38 -4.21 21.41
N GLY A 277 0.27 -5.22 20.84
CA GLY A 277 0.48 -6.54 21.45
C GLY A 277 -0.77 -7.42 21.39
N HIS A 278 -1.07 -8.15 22.47
CA HIS A 278 -2.27 -9.00 22.55
C HIS A 278 -3.55 -8.19 22.87
N ALA A 279 -3.76 -7.09 22.13
CA ALA A 279 -4.90 -6.20 22.30
C ALA A 279 -6.17 -6.83 21.73
N THR A 280 -7.26 -6.77 22.51
CA THR A 280 -8.60 -7.18 22.05
C THR A 280 -9.18 -6.14 21.10
N PRO A 281 -9.97 -6.55 20.07
CA PRO A 281 -10.72 -5.60 19.26
C PRO A 281 -11.60 -4.70 20.13
N PRO A 282 -11.73 -3.40 19.77
CA PRO A 282 -12.67 -2.49 20.42
C PRO A 282 -14.09 -3.07 20.56
N ASP A 283 -14.75 -2.80 21.69
CA ASP A 283 -16.07 -3.37 22.01
C ASP A 283 -17.14 -3.02 20.97
N ASP A 284 -17.06 -1.85 20.34
CA ASP A 284 -17.95 -1.41 19.26
C ASP A 284 -17.80 -2.28 18.01
N ILE A 285 -16.58 -2.66 17.64
CA ILE A 285 -16.32 -3.62 16.55
C ILE A 285 -16.88 -4.99 16.91
N ILE A 286 -16.64 -5.47 18.14
CA ILE A 286 -17.17 -6.77 18.60
C ILE A 286 -18.71 -6.76 18.55
N VAL A 287 -19.35 -5.70 19.03
CA VAL A 287 -20.81 -5.55 19.01
C VAL A 287 -21.32 -5.51 17.58
N ALA A 288 -20.71 -4.72 16.68
CA ALA A 288 -21.18 -4.57 15.30
C ALA A 288 -21.06 -5.88 14.50
N VAL A 289 -19.95 -6.61 14.63
CA VAL A 289 -19.78 -7.91 13.98
C VAL A 289 -20.76 -8.94 14.55
N LEU A 290 -20.92 -8.99 15.87
CA LEU A 290 -21.85 -9.91 16.51
C LEU A 290 -23.29 -9.62 16.08
N GLU A 291 -23.71 -8.35 16.09
CA GLU A 291 -25.04 -7.92 15.64
C GLU A 291 -25.33 -8.38 14.21
N ALA A 292 -24.35 -8.21 13.31
CA ALA A 292 -24.49 -8.63 11.92
C ALA A 292 -24.54 -10.16 11.77
N LEU A 293 -23.80 -10.91 12.61
CA LEU A 293 -23.83 -12.38 12.64
C LEU A 293 -25.12 -12.95 13.23
N LEU A 294 -25.81 -12.21 14.10
CA LEU A 294 -27.14 -12.58 14.60
C LEU A 294 -28.21 -12.57 13.51
N ASN A 295 -27.90 -12.13 12.28
CA ASN A 295 -28.71 -12.45 11.11
C ASN A 295 -28.12 -13.69 10.41
N PRO A 296 -28.82 -14.85 10.40
CA PRO A 296 -28.31 -16.10 9.83
C PRO A 296 -28.23 -16.08 8.28
N ARG A 297 -28.79 -15.04 7.64
CA ARG A 297 -28.69 -14.83 6.19
C ARG A 297 -27.45 -14.04 5.78
N SER A 298 -26.81 -13.33 6.72
CA SER A 298 -25.59 -12.57 6.45
C SER A 298 -24.42 -13.53 6.25
N SER A 299 -23.78 -13.46 5.08
CA SER A 299 -22.47 -14.10 4.88
C SER A 299 -21.40 -13.28 5.58
N THR A 300 -20.33 -13.90 6.06
CA THR A 300 -19.23 -13.17 6.71
C THR A 300 -18.59 -12.16 5.77
N ARG A 301 -18.54 -12.46 4.47
CA ARG A 301 -18.14 -11.49 3.44
C ARG A 301 -19.04 -10.26 3.42
N SER A 302 -20.36 -10.42 3.39
CA SER A 302 -21.29 -9.28 3.44
C SER A 302 -21.15 -8.43 4.72
N ILE A 303 -20.83 -9.08 5.85
CA ILE A 303 -20.57 -8.42 7.13
C ILE A 303 -19.29 -7.59 7.05
N TYR A 304 -18.19 -8.19 6.58
CA TYR A 304 -16.92 -7.48 6.37
C TYR A 304 -17.13 -6.25 5.47
N ASN A 305 -17.77 -6.46 4.32
CA ASN A 305 -18.07 -5.40 3.35
C ASN A 305 -18.82 -4.23 4.00
N SER A 306 -19.96 -4.51 4.65
CA SER A 306 -20.80 -3.50 5.27
C SER A 306 -20.09 -2.73 6.39
N LEU A 307 -19.28 -3.42 7.21
CA LEU A 307 -18.58 -2.78 8.32
C LEU A 307 -17.33 -2.02 7.87
N SER A 308 -16.68 -2.45 6.79
CA SER A 308 -15.61 -1.68 6.14
C SER A 308 -16.16 -0.43 5.46
N ASP A 309 -17.26 -0.54 4.71
CA ASP A 309 -17.86 0.59 3.97
C ASP A 309 -18.40 1.67 4.93
N SER A 310 -18.87 1.27 6.11
CA SER A 310 -19.30 2.20 7.17
C SER A 310 -18.15 2.77 8.02
N GLY A 311 -16.91 2.36 7.78
CA GLY A 311 -15.73 2.80 8.53
C GLY A 311 -15.65 2.24 9.96
N VAL A 312 -16.48 1.27 10.33
CA VAL A 312 -16.43 0.60 11.64
C VAL A 312 -15.18 -0.27 11.76
N LEU A 313 -14.80 -0.97 10.69
CA LEU A 313 -13.55 -1.72 10.66
C LEU A 313 -12.38 -0.78 10.29
N PRO A 314 -11.29 -0.78 11.08
CA PRO A 314 -10.14 0.06 10.79
C PRO A 314 -9.50 -0.39 9.47
N VAL A 315 -9.17 0.60 8.63
CA VAL A 315 -8.40 0.39 7.40
C VAL A 315 -6.94 0.19 7.81
N PRO A 316 -6.35 -0.99 7.61
CA PRO A 316 -4.98 -1.23 8.03
C PRO A 316 -3.98 -0.36 7.25
N ASP A 317 -2.88 0.04 7.89
CA ASP A 317 -1.70 0.51 7.15
C ASP A 317 -1.00 -0.70 6.51
N PHE A 318 -1.08 -0.78 5.19
CA PHE A 318 -0.64 -1.94 4.40
C PHE A 318 0.88 -2.10 4.36
N ARG A 319 1.62 -1.02 4.63
CA ARG A 319 3.08 -1.05 4.67
C ARG A 319 3.55 -1.79 5.90
N SER A 320 2.94 -1.50 7.06
CA SER A 320 3.30 -2.09 8.35
C SER A 320 2.49 -3.33 8.73
N LEU A 321 1.41 -3.66 8.00
CA LEU A 321 0.62 -4.84 8.27
C LEU A 321 1.43 -6.12 7.99
N PRO A 322 1.46 -7.08 8.94
CA PRO A 322 2.07 -8.38 8.69
C PRO A 322 1.42 -9.11 7.50
N ARG A 323 2.24 -9.64 6.59
CA ARG A 323 1.79 -10.43 5.44
C ARG A 323 2.84 -11.48 5.04
N ASP A 324 2.42 -12.41 4.20
CA ASP A 324 3.29 -13.42 3.59
C ASP A 324 4.10 -12.78 2.45
N LEU A 325 5.43 -12.75 2.59
CA LEU A 325 6.33 -12.16 1.60
C LEU A 325 7.14 -13.20 0.82
N ARG A 326 6.87 -14.50 1.00
CA ARG A 326 7.68 -15.57 0.39
C ARG A 326 7.76 -15.48 -1.13
N GLN A 327 6.71 -14.98 -1.78
CA GLN A 327 6.67 -14.80 -3.24
C GLN A 327 7.52 -13.63 -3.74
N GLN A 328 7.91 -12.71 -2.85
CA GLN A 328 8.72 -11.52 -3.17
C GLN A 328 10.20 -11.74 -2.80
N LYS A 329 10.61 -12.98 -2.50
CA LYS A 329 11.94 -13.30 -1.99
C LYS A 329 13.06 -12.75 -2.88
N ASP A 330 12.95 -12.91 -4.20
CA ASP A 330 14.01 -12.53 -5.12
C ASP A 330 14.12 -11.00 -5.23
N ASP A 331 12.98 -10.30 -5.32
CA ASP A 331 12.93 -8.83 -5.27
C ASP A 331 13.47 -8.27 -3.94
N LEU A 332 13.19 -8.95 -2.82
CA LEU A 332 13.72 -8.60 -1.50
C LEU A 332 15.23 -8.88 -1.41
N ALA A 333 15.73 -9.92 -2.04
CA ALA A 333 17.16 -10.25 -2.04
C ALA A 333 18.01 -9.18 -2.72
N GLU A 334 17.48 -8.55 -3.78
CA GLU A 334 18.16 -7.45 -4.47
C GLU A 334 18.14 -6.13 -3.69
N GLN A 335 17.18 -5.97 -2.78
CA GLN A 335 16.93 -4.72 -2.07
C GLN A 335 17.41 -4.72 -0.61
N LEU A 336 17.74 -5.88 -0.04
CA LEU A 336 18.20 -6.00 1.35
C LEU A 336 19.71 -6.22 1.41
N VAL A 337 20.40 -5.31 2.09
CA VAL A 337 21.86 -5.37 2.24
C VAL A 337 22.22 -5.47 3.71
N LEU A 338 22.99 -6.50 4.08
CA LEU A 338 23.57 -6.61 5.41
C LEU A 338 24.94 -5.92 5.42
N THR A 339 25.01 -4.79 6.11
CA THR A 339 26.26 -4.06 6.34
C THR A 339 26.83 -4.45 7.70
N VAL A 340 28.10 -4.90 7.74
CA VAL A 340 28.81 -5.24 8.98
C VAL A 340 30.02 -4.34 9.12
N THR A 341 30.07 -3.55 10.20
CA THR A 341 31.16 -2.63 10.51
C THR A 341 31.81 -3.01 11.83
N THR A 342 33.15 -2.99 11.86
CA THR A 342 33.90 -3.24 13.09
C THR A 342 34.70 -2.01 13.49
N THR A 343 34.48 -1.51 14.69
CA THR A 343 35.23 -0.38 15.28
C THR A 343 35.66 -0.74 16.69
N HIS A 344 36.95 -0.62 17.00
CA HIS A 344 37.50 -0.76 18.36
C HIS A 344 36.91 -1.94 19.18
N HIS A 345 36.96 -3.16 18.64
CA HIS A 345 36.48 -4.42 19.24
C HIS A 345 34.95 -4.63 19.28
N GLU A 346 34.15 -3.74 18.69
CA GLU A 346 32.71 -3.91 18.52
C GLU A 346 32.36 -4.16 17.05
N THR A 347 31.51 -5.17 16.82
CA THR A 347 30.94 -5.52 15.51
C THR A 347 29.48 -5.08 15.48
N ALA A 348 29.16 -4.09 14.65
CA ALA A 348 27.80 -3.65 14.38
C ALA A 348 27.31 -4.23 13.04
N ALA A 349 26.06 -4.65 13.00
CA ALA A 349 25.40 -5.21 11.83
C ALA A 349 24.07 -4.51 11.59
N VAL A 350 23.83 -4.06 10.37
CA VAL A 350 22.61 -3.33 9.97
C VAL A 350 22.09 -3.95 8.69
N VAL A 351 20.80 -4.28 8.65
CA VAL A 351 20.12 -4.61 7.40
C VAL A 351 19.52 -3.33 6.86
N THR A 352 20.03 -2.83 5.73
CA THR A 352 19.45 -1.68 5.04
C THR A 352 18.51 -2.16 3.95
N THR A 353 17.37 -1.51 3.88
CA THR A 353 16.38 -1.65 2.81
C THR A 353 16.70 -0.60 1.75
N GLY A 354 16.93 -0.99 0.50
CA GLY A 354 17.21 -0.08 -0.61
C GLY A 354 16.03 0.89 -0.84
N ALA A 355 15.14 0.57 -1.78
CA ALA A 355 13.93 1.35 -2.01
C ALA A 355 12.74 0.93 -1.10
N LEU A 356 12.89 -0.16 -0.33
CA LEU A 356 11.83 -0.69 0.53
C LEU A 356 11.69 0.13 1.82
N HIS A 357 10.46 0.28 2.29
CA HIS A 357 10.20 0.86 3.60
C HIS A 357 10.69 -0.11 4.72
N PRO A 358 11.33 0.38 5.80
CA PRO A 358 11.87 -0.49 6.85
C PRO A 358 10.84 -1.40 7.55
N SER A 359 9.57 -0.98 7.59
CA SER A 359 8.46 -1.75 8.17
C SER A 359 7.69 -2.60 7.17
N GLU A 360 8.12 -2.68 5.90
CA GLU A 360 7.39 -3.38 4.83
C GLU A 360 7.02 -4.80 5.26
N GLY A 361 5.71 -5.12 5.21
CA GLY A 361 5.16 -6.41 5.60
C GLY A 361 5.49 -6.87 7.03
N ALA A 362 5.85 -5.94 7.92
CA ALA A 362 6.35 -6.18 9.27
C ALA A 362 7.58 -7.12 9.33
N MET A 363 8.49 -6.99 8.35
CA MET A 363 9.74 -7.77 8.30
C MET A 363 10.59 -7.60 9.56
N ARG A 364 11.27 -8.69 9.92
CA ARG A 364 12.19 -8.78 11.06
C ARG A 364 13.49 -9.43 10.63
N ALA A 365 14.59 -9.02 11.25
CA ALA A 365 15.89 -9.65 11.08
C ALA A 365 16.22 -10.45 12.35
N VAL A 366 16.69 -11.68 12.18
CA VAL A 366 17.33 -12.46 13.24
C VAL A 366 18.82 -12.48 12.97
N PHE A 367 19.55 -11.65 13.70
CA PHE A 367 21.00 -11.58 13.63
C PHE A 367 21.61 -12.75 14.41
N SER A 368 22.57 -13.44 13.81
CA SER A 368 23.41 -14.45 14.46
C SER A 368 24.87 -14.07 14.30
N PHE A 369 25.59 -14.00 15.41
CA PHE A 369 27.00 -13.64 15.47
C PHE A 369 27.84 -14.88 15.79
N SER A 370 28.95 -15.08 15.07
CA SER A 370 29.86 -16.20 15.33
C SER A 370 31.34 -15.82 15.37
N ASP A 371 32.09 -16.60 16.12
CA ASP A 371 33.55 -16.51 16.19
C ASP A 371 34.21 -17.15 14.95
N SER A 372 35.54 -17.05 14.88
CA SER A 372 36.34 -17.48 13.73
C SER A 372 36.39 -19.00 13.55
N THR A 373 35.89 -19.76 14.52
CA THR A 373 35.73 -21.21 14.48
C THR A 373 34.31 -21.64 14.07
N GLY A 374 33.41 -20.68 13.86
CA GLY A 374 31.99 -20.91 13.57
C GLY A 374 31.12 -21.15 14.82
N GLY A 375 31.67 -20.92 16.02
CA GLY A 375 30.92 -20.99 17.27
C GLY A 375 29.92 -19.84 17.40
N ARG A 376 28.64 -20.14 17.68
CA ARG A 376 27.59 -19.12 17.84
C ARG A 376 27.77 -18.37 19.16
N LEU A 377 28.02 -17.07 19.07
CA LEU A 377 28.25 -16.19 20.22
C LEU A 377 26.93 -15.62 20.77
N ASN A 378 26.06 -15.15 19.88
CA ASN A 378 24.77 -14.56 20.25
C ASN A 378 23.78 -14.61 19.08
N SER A 379 22.49 -14.49 19.39
CA SER A 379 21.46 -14.22 18.39
C SER A 379 20.40 -13.27 18.94
N THR A 380 19.90 -12.35 18.12
CA THR A 380 18.84 -11.43 18.53
C THR A 380 17.92 -11.14 17.35
N SER A 381 16.61 -11.06 17.61
CA SER A 381 15.64 -10.60 16.62
C SER A 381 15.34 -9.11 16.81
N THR A 382 15.27 -8.34 15.72
CA THR A 382 14.87 -6.93 15.73
C THR A 382 13.74 -6.67 14.73
N ALA A 383 12.89 -5.70 15.06
CA ALA A 383 11.76 -5.25 14.25
C ALA A 383 11.56 -3.73 14.40
N PRO A 384 11.48 -2.93 13.31
CA PRO A 384 11.79 -3.30 11.92
C PRO A 384 13.28 -3.71 11.77
N LEU A 385 13.77 -3.95 10.55
CA LEU A 385 15.13 -4.43 10.20
C LEU A 385 16.29 -3.54 10.75
N SER A 386 16.42 -3.40 12.07
CA SER A 386 17.27 -2.41 12.73
C SER A 386 18.67 -2.94 13.03
N ALA A 387 19.61 -2.02 13.29
CA ALA A 387 20.99 -2.30 13.68
C ALA A 387 21.13 -3.10 14.98
N LYS A 388 22.19 -3.91 15.08
CA LYS A 388 22.60 -4.62 16.30
C LYS A 388 24.12 -4.64 16.47
N THR A 389 24.60 -4.44 17.70
CA THR A 389 26.03 -4.48 18.05
C THR A 389 26.36 -5.65 18.98
N LEU A 390 27.50 -6.29 18.77
CA LEU A 390 28.09 -7.31 19.65
C LEU A 390 29.62 -7.16 19.69
N HIS A 391 30.24 -7.45 20.83
CA HIS A 391 31.70 -7.53 20.93
C HIS A 391 32.26 -8.79 20.23
N GLU A 392 33.36 -8.62 19.49
CA GLU A 392 34.25 -9.69 18.99
C GLU A 392 33.64 -10.74 18.03
N ALA A 393 32.68 -10.36 17.18
CA ALA A 393 32.16 -11.27 16.15
C ALA A 393 33.02 -11.24 14.87
N SER A 394 33.37 -12.42 14.37
CA SER A 394 34.14 -12.56 13.10
C SER A 394 33.25 -12.79 11.88
N HIS A 395 31.97 -13.10 12.10
CA HIS A 395 30.99 -13.36 11.05
C HIS A 395 29.59 -13.03 11.58
N VAL A 396 28.75 -12.43 10.73
CA VAL A 396 27.37 -12.10 11.06
C VAL A 396 26.44 -12.58 9.95
N THR A 397 25.36 -13.26 10.33
CA THR A 397 24.24 -13.55 9.41
C THR A 397 22.98 -12.84 9.89
N ALA A 398 22.14 -12.41 8.96
CA ALA A 398 20.81 -11.89 9.26
C ALA A 398 19.76 -12.71 8.51
N GLN A 399 18.98 -13.50 9.24
CA GLN A 399 17.82 -14.18 8.65
C GLN A 399 16.64 -13.22 8.60
N ILE A 400 16.13 -13.00 7.39
CA ILE A 400 14.97 -12.15 7.15
C ILE A 400 13.72 -13.01 7.26
N ILE A 401 12.81 -12.57 8.11
CA ILE A 401 11.54 -13.22 8.40
C ILE A 401 10.43 -12.21 8.15
N ASP A 402 9.38 -12.61 7.45
CA ASP A 402 8.23 -11.73 7.19
C ASP A 402 7.32 -11.53 8.41
N GLY A 403 6.25 -10.75 8.22
CA GLY A 403 5.24 -10.51 9.24
C GLY A 403 4.56 -11.78 9.75
N PHE A 404 4.42 -12.79 8.88
CA PHE A 404 3.84 -14.10 9.19
C PHE A 404 4.81 -15.04 9.92
N GLY A 405 6.05 -14.62 10.14
CA GLY A 405 7.05 -15.45 10.79
C GLY A 405 7.68 -16.48 9.83
N LYS A 406 7.48 -16.34 8.52
CA LYS A 406 8.08 -17.22 7.52
C LYS A 406 9.45 -16.72 7.11
N TYR A 407 10.38 -17.66 6.98
CA TYR A 407 11.72 -17.38 6.46
C TYR A 407 11.64 -16.93 5.00
N ILE A 408 12.37 -15.86 4.68
CA ILE A 408 12.49 -15.32 3.33
C ILE A 408 13.88 -15.65 2.77
N LEU A 409 14.92 -15.11 3.40
CA LEU A 409 16.30 -15.25 2.96
C LEU A 409 17.27 -15.05 4.13
N THR A 410 18.53 -15.42 3.92
CA THR A 410 19.63 -15.15 4.86
C THR A 410 20.62 -14.24 4.16
N LEU A 411 20.92 -13.11 4.79
CA LEU A 411 22.02 -12.25 4.39
C LEU A 411 23.27 -12.66 5.16
N ASP A 412 24.40 -12.68 4.47
CA ASP A 412 25.69 -13.07 5.02
C ASP A 412 26.65 -11.88 4.96
N GLY A 413 27.25 -11.55 6.09
CA GLY A 413 28.11 -10.38 6.25
C GLY A 413 29.36 -10.75 7.01
N LYS A 414 30.51 -10.61 6.35
CA LYS A 414 31.81 -10.65 7.02
C LYS A 414 32.19 -9.23 7.44
N PRO A 415 32.75 -9.04 8.64
CA PRO A 415 33.53 -7.85 8.93
C PRO A 415 34.53 -7.67 7.80
N ALA A 416 34.56 -6.49 7.17
CA ALA A 416 35.57 -6.24 6.16
C ALA A 416 36.95 -6.47 6.79
N ASP A 417 37.69 -7.47 6.29
CA ASP A 417 39.12 -7.54 6.53
C ASP A 417 39.70 -6.20 6.09
N ALA A 418 40.53 -5.59 6.93
CA ALA A 418 41.35 -4.46 6.55
C ALA A 418 42.29 -4.90 5.42
N LEU A 419 41.78 -4.92 4.19
CA LEU A 419 42.49 -5.32 2.98
C LEU A 419 43.05 -4.06 2.31
N ASP A 420 44.34 -3.85 2.59
CA ASP A 420 45.36 -3.39 1.66
C ASP A 420 44.88 -2.57 0.45
N SER A 421 44.74 -1.26 0.66
CA SER A 421 44.85 -0.28 -0.42
C SER A 421 45.96 0.72 -0.12
N HIS A 422 47.16 0.21 0.21
CA HIS A 422 48.39 1.01 0.16
C HIS A 422 48.89 1.12 -1.29
N SER A 423 48.22 1.95 -2.08
CA SER A 423 48.86 2.60 -3.23
C SER A 423 49.11 4.07 -2.86
N PRO A 424 50.35 4.59 -2.97
CA PRO A 424 50.67 5.98 -2.60
C PRO A 424 49.93 7.06 -3.43
N GLU A 425 49.14 6.65 -4.42
CA GLU A 425 48.27 7.52 -5.22
C GLU A 425 46.83 7.59 -4.69
N SER A 426 46.35 6.60 -3.93
CA SER A 426 45.00 6.62 -3.33
C SER A 426 44.94 7.36 -1.99
N GLU A 427 46.02 7.33 -1.19
CA GLU A 427 46.14 8.11 0.05
C GLU A 427 46.19 9.62 -0.18
N ARG A 428 46.62 10.08 -1.38
CA ARG A 428 46.59 11.50 -1.73
C ARG A 428 45.19 12.01 -2.09
N ARG A 429 44.25 11.14 -2.46
CA ARG A 429 42.86 11.52 -2.78
C ARG A 429 41.90 11.34 -1.60
N ALA A 430 42.20 10.46 -0.65
CA ALA A 430 41.32 10.15 0.49
C ALA A 430 41.50 11.07 1.72
N THR A 431 42.39 12.06 1.65
CA THR A 431 42.66 13.00 2.75
C THR A 431 42.18 14.44 2.51
N GLU A 432 41.67 14.78 1.32
CA GLU A 432 41.06 16.08 1.09
C GLU A 432 39.55 16.02 1.38
N ARG A 433 39.15 16.62 2.50
CA ARG A 433 37.73 16.91 2.79
C ARG A 433 37.23 17.85 1.70
N LYS A 434 36.10 17.52 1.05
CA LYS A 434 35.46 18.43 0.08
C LYS A 434 35.14 19.76 0.80
N ARG A 435 35.58 20.86 0.22
CA ARG A 435 35.43 22.22 0.75
C ARG A 435 34.11 22.82 0.31
N VAL A 436 33.28 23.22 1.27
CA VAL A 436 31.93 23.72 1.03
C VAL A 436 31.82 25.18 1.49
N PHE A 437 31.48 26.06 0.55
CA PHE A 437 31.02 27.42 0.85
C PHE A 437 29.50 27.38 0.98
N ILE A 438 28.95 27.91 2.07
CA ILE A 438 27.50 27.91 2.31
C ILE A 438 26.97 29.34 2.14
N TYR A 439 26.00 29.52 1.25
CA TYR A 439 25.25 30.75 1.10
C TYR A 439 23.75 30.47 1.24
N GLY A 440 23.22 30.62 2.44
CA GLY A 440 21.86 30.20 2.75
C GLY A 440 21.51 30.35 4.21
N SER A 441 20.51 29.60 4.66
CA SER A 441 19.96 29.68 5.99
C SER A 441 20.53 28.58 6.93
N CYS A 442 19.93 28.46 8.13
CA CYS A 442 20.23 27.34 9.02
C CYS A 442 19.88 25.98 8.40
N VAL A 443 19.03 25.94 7.37
CA VAL A 443 18.65 24.70 6.66
C VAL A 443 19.88 24.06 6.00
N SER A 444 20.72 24.84 5.31
CA SER A 444 21.95 24.29 4.73
C SER A 444 23.07 24.08 5.75
N ARG A 445 23.22 24.98 6.74
CA ARG A 445 24.36 24.92 7.67
C ARG A 445 24.26 23.77 8.69
N ASP A 446 23.05 23.45 9.15
CA ASP A 446 22.85 22.50 10.26
C ASP A 446 23.20 21.05 9.88
N ALA A 447 23.11 20.71 8.59
CA ALA A 447 23.52 19.41 8.06
C ALA A 447 24.98 19.06 8.40
N PHE A 448 25.88 20.04 8.37
CA PHE A 448 27.30 19.82 8.59
C PHE A 448 27.68 19.58 10.06
N GLU A 449 26.74 19.64 11.00
CA GLU A 449 27.00 19.16 12.36
C GLU A 449 26.86 17.65 12.50
N LEU A 450 26.20 16.99 11.54
CA LEU A 450 25.99 15.54 11.54
C LEU A 450 27.17 14.79 10.90
N THR A 451 28.15 15.50 10.33
CA THR A 451 29.24 14.88 9.57
C THR A 451 30.55 15.66 9.65
N GLU A 452 31.67 14.94 9.69
CA GLU A 452 33.02 15.50 9.57
C GLU A 452 33.64 15.34 8.17
N LYS A 453 32.85 14.88 7.19
CA LYS A 453 33.32 14.56 5.82
C LYS A 453 33.67 15.79 4.98
N PHE A 454 33.19 16.97 5.39
CA PHE A 454 33.32 18.22 4.63
C PHE A 454 34.04 19.28 5.47
N GLU A 455 34.70 20.21 4.78
CA GLU A 455 35.29 21.41 5.39
C GLU A 455 34.44 22.63 5.00
N ILE A 456 33.87 23.34 5.98
CA ILE A 456 33.13 24.59 5.70
C ILE A 456 34.14 25.73 5.56
N THR A 457 34.28 26.30 4.36
CA THR A 457 35.23 27.37 4.09
C THR A 457 34.69 28.75 4.44
N SER A 458 33.39 28.97 4.23
CA SER A 458 32.68 30.17 4.65
C SER A 458 31.18 29.90 4.78
N TYR A 459 30.49 30.74 5.55
CA TYR A 459 29.03 30.70 5.73
C TYR A 459 28.46 32.12 5.74
N VAL A 460 27.67 32.43 4.71
CA VAL A 460 26.94 33.70 4.58
C VAL A 460 25.45 33.41 4.77
N ALA A 461 24.83 34.08 5.74
CA ALA A 461 23.44 33.89 6.14
C ALA A 461 22.67 35.21 6.19
N ARG A 462 21.34 35.15 6.18
CA ARG A 462 20.42 36.31 6.31
C ARG A 462 20.70 37.41 5.29
N SER A 463 21.14 37.03 4.09
CA SER A 463 21.38 37.92 2.97
C SER A 463 20.68 37.35 1.74
N SER A 464 19.61 38.02 1.30
CA SER A 464 18.89 37.70 0.07
C SER A 464 19.82 37.87 -1.14
N VAL A 465 19.69 36.98 -2.12
CA VAL A 465 20.34 37.08 -3.43
C VAL A 465 20.04 38.43 -4.06
N GLY A 466 18.81 38.94 -3.86
CA GLY A 466 18.36 40.24 -4.36
C GLY A 466 19.02 41.46 -3.71
N SER A 467 19.65 41.32 -2.54
CA SER A 467 20.42 42.39 -1.89
C SER A 467 21.93 42.23 -2.00
N ALA A 468 22.43 40.99 -2.15
CA ALA A 468 23.81 40.61 -1.93
C ALA A 468 24.84 41.32 -2.83
N PHE A 469 24.44 41.74 -4.03
CA PHE A 469 25.32 42.41 -5.00
C PHE A 469 24.97 43.87 -5.25
N SER A 470 24.14 44.50 -4.41
CA SER A 470 23.84 45.94 -4.53
C SER A 470 24.99 46.83 -4.04
N GLU A 471 24.85 48.16 -4.10
CA GLU A 471 25.85 49.09 -3.54
C GLU A 471 25.91 48.98 -2.00
N PRO A 472 27.11 49.10 -1.38
CA PRO A 472 27.26 49.10 0.08
C PRO A 472 26.52 50.25 0.78
N ILE A 473 26.00 49.97 1.97
CA ILE A 473 25.27 50.95 2.78
C ILE A 473 26.25 51.70 3.69
N THR A 474 26.53 52.98 3.38
CA THR A 474 27.61 53.76 4.05
C THR A 474 27.14 54.76 5.11
N SER A 475 25.84 55.10 5.15
CA SER A 475 25.27 56.00 6.17
C SER A 475 24.21 55.26 7.00
N MET A 476 24.44 55.21 8.31
CA MET A 476 23.54 54.53 9.25
C MET A 476 23.28 55.42 10.47
N VAL A 477 22.53 56.50 10.26
CA VAL A 477 22.17 57.42 11.35
C VAL A 477 21.29 56.67 12.36
N GLY A 478 21.86 56.36 13.53
CA GLY A 478 21.14 55.70 14.64
C GLY A 478 21.33 54.19 14.75
N SER A 479 22.18 53.57 13.94
CA SER A 479 22.45 52.12 14.07
C SER A 479 23.42 51.80 15.21
N ASP A 480 23.10 50.78 16.01
CA ASP A 480 23.99 50.21 17.02
C ASP A 480 24.24 48.72 16.74
N LEU A 481 25.37 48.40 16.11
CA LEU A 481 25.79 47.02 15.86
C LEU A 481 26.03 46.22 17.16
N SER A 482 26.28 46.90 18.29
CA SER A 482 26.49 46.23 19.59
C SER A 482 25.20 45.65 20.17
N ALA A 483 24.03 46.05 19.66
CA ALA A 483 22.72 45.48 20.03
C ALA A 483 22.61 43.98 19.70
N ASN A 484 23.37 43.48 18.72
CA ASN A 484 23.54 42.05 18.48
C ASN A 484 24.68 41.51 19.36
N THR A 485 24.33 40.75 20.41
CA THR A 485 25.29 40.23 21.39
C THR A 485 26.21 39.14 20.82
N SER A 486 25.75 38.38 19.82
CA SER A 486 26.55 37.36 19.14
C SER A 486 27.54 37.96 18.13
N ALA A 487 28.80 37.53 18.20
CA ALA A 487 29.81 37.92 17.21
C ALA A 487 29.47 37.45 15.79
N PHE A 488 28.78 36.32 15.65
CA PHE A 488 28.30 35.83 14.36
C PHE A 488 27.21 36.75 13.78
N GLN A 489 26.21 37.11 14.59
CA GLN A 489 25.13 38.03 14.16
C GLN A 489 25.69 39.40 13.74
N ARG A 490 26.69 39.92 14.45
CA ARG A 490 27.36 41.17 14.05
C ARG A 490 28.04 41.06 12.70
N ARG A 491 28.85 40.01 12.48
CA ARG A 491 29.52 39.78 11.19
C ARG A 491 28.54 39.61 10.04
N MET A 492 27.46 38.86 10.27
CA MET A 492 26.40 38.61 9.29
C MET A 492 25.71 39.92 8.85
N VAL A 493 25.33 40.77 9.81
CA VAL A 493 24.74 42.09 9.50
C VAL A 493 25.74 43.00 8.77
N THR A 494 27.00 43.04 9.23
CA THR A 494 28.06 43.80 8.56
C THR A 494 28.31 43.31 7.13
N ALA A 495 28.35 42.00 6.90
CA ALA A 495 28.56 41.40 5.58
C ALA A 495 27.46 41.79 4.58
N ASP A 496 26.19 41.80 5.00
CA ASP A 496 25.09 42.25 4.13
C ASP A 496 25.10 43.77 3.95
N LEU A 497 25.54 44.58 4.92
CA LEU A 497 25.69 46.04 4.74
C LEU A 497 26.83 46.40 3.78
N ASP A 498 27.97 45.73 3.93
CA ASP A 498 29.21 45.98 3.17
C ASP A 498 29.24 45.21 1.83
N LYS A 499 28.29 44.31 1.59
CA LYS A 499 28.12 43.53 0.34
C LYS A 499 29.29 42.61 0.04
N THR A 500 29.79 41.92 1.08
CA THR A 500 31.03 41.15 1.00
C THR A 500 30.91 39.82 0.25
N LEU A 501 29.70 39.32 -0.05
CA LEU A 501 29.51 38.00 -0.69
C LEU A 501 30.37 37.82 -1.95
N GLY A 502 30.40 38.83 -2.83
CA GLY A 502 31.20 38.76 -4.06
C GLY A 502 32.70 38.68 -3.81
N ASP A 503 33.20 39.33 -2.76
CA ASP A 503 34.61 39.26 -2.36
C ASP A 503 34.92 37.96 -1.64
N ASP A 504 34.01 37.49 -0.78
CA ASP A 504 34.12 36.22 -0.06
C ASP A 504 34.18 35.03 -1.05
N LEU A 505 33.32 35.02 -2.07
CA LEU A 505 33.32 34.01 -3.13
C LEU A 505 34.61 33.99 -3.96
N ARG A 506 35.32 35.13 -4.09
CA ARG A 506 36.61 35.20 -4.78
C ARG A 506 37.79 34.85 -3.87
N ALA A 507 37.67 35.14 -2.57
CA ALA A 507 38.75 34.97 -1.61
C ALA A 507 38.86 33.54 -1.08
N HIS A 508 37.78 32.77 -1.09
CA HIS A 508 37.75 31.40 -0.59
C HIS A 508 37.81 30.40 -1.73
N ASP A 509 38.65 29.37 -1.61
CA ASP A 509 38.67 28.24 -2.53
C ASP A 509 37.69 27.18 -2.02
N PHE A 510 36.75 26.77 -2.86
CA PHE A 510 35.72 25.79 -2.54
C PHE A 510 35.41 24.88 -3.73
N ASP A 511 35.00 23.67 -3.40
CA ASP A 511 34.61 22.64 -4.38
C ASP A 511 33.11 22.70 -4.63
N VAL A 512 32.33 23.07 -3.61
CA VAL A 512 30.86 23.22 -3.66
C VAL A 512 30.44 24.55 -3.06
N LEU A 513 29.62 25.31 -3.78
CA LEU A 513 28.81 26.41 -3.25
C LEU A 513 27.39 25.89 -2.99
N LEU A 514 27.06 25.61 -1.73
CA LEU A 514 25.74 25.15 -1.33
C LEU A 514 24.82 26.35 -1.07
N ILE A 515 23.68 26.40 -1.75
CA ILE A 515 22.70 27.48 -1.66
C ILE A 515 21.32 26.96 -1.31
N ASP A 516 20.64 27.61 -0.36
CA ASP A 516 19.19 27.47 -0.15
C ASP A 516 18.52 28.85 -0.21
N PHE A 517 17.24 28.89 -0.61
CA PHE A 517 16.47 30.15 -0.75
C PHE A 517 15.54 30.43 0.41
N ILE A 518 15.70 29.75 1.56
CA ILE A 518 14.80 29.95 2.71
C ILE A 518 14.91 31.39 3.24
N ASP A 519 16.08 32.04 3.14
CA ASP A 519 16.28 33.44 3.52
C ASP A 519 15.61 34.46 2.57
N GLU A 520 15.14 34.06 1.38
CA GLU A 520 14.31 34.90 0.50
C GLU A 520 12.92 35.19 1.08
N ARG A 521 12.57 34.55 2.20
CA ARG A 521 11.39 34.90 3.02
C ARG A 521 11.49 36.29 3.65
N LEU A 522 12.69 36.86 3.72
CA LEU A 522 12.94 38.17 4.31
C LEU A 522 12.68 39.26 3.26
N ALA A 523 11.97 40.30 3.65
CA ALA A 523 11.85 41.50 2.82
C ALA A 523 13.22 42.19 2.65
N VAL A 524 13.38 42.97 1.58
CA VAL A 524 14.55 43.83 1.39
C VAL A 524 14.16 45.30 1.46
N ALA A 525 15.10 46.20 1.75
CA ALA A 525 14.89 47.64 1.80
C ALA A 525 15.92 48.39 0.97
N GLU A 526 15.46 49.42 0.27
CA GLU A 526 16.34 50.37 -0.44
C GLU A 526 16.79 51.48 0.52
N LEU A 527 18.11 51.58 0.75
CA LEU A 527 18.75 52.55 1.64
C LEU A 527 19.96 53.16 0.95
N ASP A 528 20.09 54.49 0.93
CA ASP A 528 21.26 55.21 0.40
C ASP A 528 21.77 54.76 -0.98
N GLY A 529 20.85 54.32 -1.86
CA GLY A 529 21.17 53.82 -3.20
C GLY A 529 21.57 52.34 -3.28
N GLY A 530 21.72 51.67 -2.14
CA GLY A 530 21.90 50.23 -2.00
C GLY A 530 20.62 49.49 -1.56
N VAL A 531 20.72 48.17 -1.42
CA VAL A 531 19.60 47.31 -0.99
C VAL A 531 20.07 46.45 0.16
N VAL A 532 19.35 46.34 1.26
CA VAL A 532 19.73 45.49 2.40
C VAL A 532 18.61 44.48 2.72
N THR A 533 18.98 43.30 3.20
CA THR A 533 18.00 42.33 3.70
C THR A 533 17.50 42.75 5.08
N LEU A 534 16.18 42.89 5.24
CA LEU A 534 15.54 43.25 6.51
C LEU A 534 15.49 42.06 7.48
N SER A 535 16.66 41.59 7.89
CA SER A 535 16.79 40.53 8.89
C SER A 535 16.34 41.00 10.29
N PRO A 536 15.90 40.09 11.16
CA PRO A 536 15.62 40.41 12.56
C PRO A 536 16.84 41.03 13.27
N GLU A 537 18.05 40.56 12.95
CA GLU A 537 19.31 41.06 13.49
C GLU A 537 19.60 42.50 13.05
N LEU A 538 19.36 42.85 11.79
CA LEU A 538 19.46 44.22 11.30
C LEU A 538 18.45 45.13 12.01
N SER A 539 17.23 44.65 12.19
CA SER A 539 16.16 45.39 12.88
C SER A 539 16.52 45.70 14.34
N ARG A 540 17.18 44.76 15.05
CA ARG A 540 17.66 44.96 16.43
C ARG A 540 18.72 46.06 16.53
N CYS A 541 19.48 46.32 15.47
CA CYS A 541 20.45 47.41 15.43
C CYS A 541 19.83 48.80 15.28
N GLY A 542 18.49 48.92 15.25
CA GLY A 542 17.80 50.21 15.10
C GLY A 542 17.60 50.63 13.65
N ILE A 543 17.96 49.78 12.68
CA ILE A 543 17.72 50.02 11.26
C ILE A 543 16.33 49.50 10.92
N THR A 544 15.37 50.42 10.82
CA THR A 544 13.97 50.12 10.54
C THR A 544 13.56 50.70 9.17
N PRO A 545 12.59 50.09 8.49
CA PRO A 545 12.17 50.51 7.14
C PRO A 545 11.48 51.89 7.07
N ASP A 546 11.29 52.60 8.19
CA ASP A 546 10.69 53.94 8.24
C ASP A 546 11.52 55.03 7.51
N HIS A 547 12.74 54.67 7.07
CA HIS A 547 13.68 55.53 6.34
C HIS A 547 13.88 55.10 4.87
N ALA A 548 13.14 54.10 4.37
CA ALA A 548 13.43 53.38 3.13
C ALA A 548 12.18 52.95 2.35
N ARG A 549 12.35 52.61 1.07
CA ARG A 549 11.35 51.82 0.34
C ARG A 549 11.54 50.34 0.66
N ARG A 550 10.59 49.77 1.40
CA ARG A 550 10.51 48.33 1.68
C ARG A 550 9.95 47.58 0.47
N VAL A 551 10.57 46.46 0.14
CA VAL A 551 10.15 45.52 -0.91
C VAL A 551 9.83 44.20 -0.23
N GLU A 552 8.55 43.86 -0.16
CA GLU A 552 8.10 42.61 0.47
C GLU A 552 8.58 41.39 -0.31
N SER A 553 8.93 40.34 0.43
CA SER A 553 9.18 39.01 -0.15
C SER A 553 7.96 38.56 -0.95
N GLY A 554 8.19 37.89 -2.08
CA GLY A 554 7.14 37.44 -2.99
C GLY A 554 6.66 38.47 -4.02
N SER A 555 7.06 39.75 -3.91
CA SER A 555 6.66 40.76 -4.91
C SER A 555 7.43 40.63 -6.23
N GLU A 556 6.89 41.21 -7.31
CA GLU A 556 7.60 41.30 -8.60
C GLU A 556 8.93 42.05 -8.50
N ASP A 557 8.98 43.12 -7.68
CA ASP A 557 10.22 43.84 -7.42
C ASP A 557 11.25 42.96 -6.70
N HIS A 558 10.80 42.14 -5.74
CA HIS A 558 11.66 41.19 -5.05
C HIS A 558 12.23 40.15 -6.01
N PHE A 559 11.37 39.54 -6.84
CA PHE A 559 11.78 38.59 -7.86
C PHE A 559 12.73 39.20 -8.91
N SER A 560 12.47 40.43 -9.36
CA SER A 560 13.34 41.12 -10.31
C SER A 560 14.74 41.36 -9.74
N ARG A 561 14.83 41.72 -8.44
CA ARG A 561 16.09 41.88 -7.72
C ARG A 561 16.81 40.54 -7.55
N PHE A 562 16.08 39.50 -7.13
CA PHE A 562 16.60 38.14 -7.05
C PHE A 562 17.22 37.70 -8.38
N ALA A 563 16.48 37.83 -9.49
CA ALA A 563 16.95 37.46 -10.83
C ALA A 563 18.23 38.21 -11.26
N GLN A 564 18.35 39.49 -10.88
CA GLN A 564 19.57 40.27 -11.13
C GLN A 564 20.74 39.81 -10.26
N GLY A 565 20.50 39.53 -8.98
CA GLY A 565 21.50 38.98 -8.07
C GLY A 565 21.96 37.60 -8.49
N TRP A 566 21.04 36.73 -8.92
CA TRP A 566 21.34 35.38 -9.40
C TRP A 566 22.27 35.42 -10.61
N ARG A 567 21.99 36.27 -11.60
CA ARG A 567 22.89 36.46 -12.75
C ARG A 567 24.29 36.87 -12.31
N ARG A 568 24.40 37.84 -11.39
CA ARG A 568 25.71 38.29 -10.86
C ARG A 568 26.43 37.16 -10.12
N LEU A 569 25.71 36.30 -9.41
CA LEU A 569 26.28 35.15 -8.72
C LEU A 569 26.85 34.14 -9.74
N THR A 570 26.07 33.79 -10.76
CA THR A 570 26.48 32.84 -11.81
C THR A 570 27.57 33.38 -12.74
N ASP A 571 27.72 34.70 -12.82
CA ASP A 571 28.86 35.35 -13.51
C ASP A 571 30.17 35.23 -12.70
N LEU A 572 30.08 35.02 -11.37
CA LEU A 572 31.24 34.94 -10.47
C LEU A 572 31.67 33.51 -10.15
N VAL A 573 30.73 32.57 -10.15
CA VAL A 573 30.97 31.17 -9.78
C VAL A 573 30.55 30.26 -10.92
N ASP A 574 31.41 29.32 -11.28
CA ASP A 574 31.09 28.28 -12.26
C ASP A 574 29.80 27.55 -11.81
N PRO A 575 28.71 27.57 -12.62
CA PRO A 575 27.46 26.92 -12.26
C PRO A 575 27.60 25.45 -11.83
N ARG A 576 28.63 24.75 -12.34
CA ARG A 576 28.94 23.34 -11.98
C ARG A 576 29.37 23.14 -10.53
N LYS A 577 29.82 24.21 -9.87
CA LYS A 577 30.13 24.20 -8.44
C LYS A 577 28.93 24.59 -7.57
N ILE A 578 27.81 25.04 -8.17
CA ILE A 578 26.66 25.55 -7.43
C ILE A 578 25.66 24.41 -7.19
N PHE A 579 25.46 24.11 -5.91
CA PHE A 579 24.55 23.09 -5.43
C PHE A 579 23.35 23.79 -4.79
N VAL A 580 22.18 23.69 -5.40
CA VAL A 580 20.95 24.31 -4.93
C VAL A 580 20.14 23.29 -4.14
N SER A 581 20.00 23.52 -2.84
CA SER A 581 19.09 22.79 -1.96
C SER A 581 17.65 23.28 -2.20
N ARG A 582 16.82 22.43 -2.82
CA ARG A 582 15.41 22.72 -3.11
C ARG A 582 14.52 22.48 -1.90
N ALA A 583 14.81 23.18 -0.81
CA ALA A 583 14.09 23.08 0.46
C ALA A 583 12.77 23.88 0.41
N PHE A 584 11.64 23.19 0.59
CA PHE A 584 10.31 23.79 0.77
C PHE A 584 9.89 23.75 2.23
N TRP A 585 9.10 24.73 2.67
CA TRP A 585 8.55 24.79 4.03
C TRP A 585 7.57 23.63 4.26
N ALA A 586 7.69 22.96 5.39
CA ALA A 586 6.74 21.97 5.85
C ALA A 586 5.36 22.61 6.11
N ILE A 587 4.31 21.93 5.67
CA ILE A 587 2.93 22.35 5.93
C ILE A 587 2.55 21.89 7.34
N LEU A 588 2.35 22.85 8.25
CA LEU A 588 1.94 22.58 9.64
C LEU A 588 0.43 22.39 9.75
N GLU A 589 -0.05 21.77 10.84
CA GLU A 589 -1.48 21.54 11.10
C GLU A 589 -2.26 22.84 11.33
N ASP A 590 -1.60 23.88 11.87
CA ASP A 590 -2.23 25.18 12.10
C ASP A 590 -2.62 25.85 10.76
N PRO A 591 -3.91 26.18 10.53
CA PRO A 591 -4.36 26.70 9.23
C PRO A 591 -3.70 28.02 8.81
N ALA A 592 -3.30 28.88 9.76
CA ALA A 592 -2.66 30.15 9.44
C ALA A 592 -1.20 29.95 9.03
N GLU A 593 -0.47 29.09 9.73
CA GLU A 593 0.89 28.69 9.35
C GLU A 593 0.91 27.87 8.06
N ALA A 594 -0.06 26.98 7.84
CA ALA A 594 -0.22 26.23 6.60
C ALA A 594 -0.43 27.13 5.38
N ARG A 595 -1.20 28.22 5.53
CA ARG A 595 -1.37 29.23 4.47
C ARG A 595 -0.06 29.96 4.19
N ARG A 596 0.66 30.40 5.23
CA ARG A 596 1.95 31.09 5.07
C ARG A 596 3.00 30.19 4.42
N ALA A 597 3.05 28.91 4.79
CA ALA A 597 3.95 27.93 4.19
C ALA A 597 3.60 27.70 2.71
N ARG A 598 2.31 27.63 2.34
CA ARG A 598 1.89 27.54 0.94
C ARG A 598 2.29 28.78 0.12
N GLU A 599 2.08 29.97 0.65
CA GLU A 599 2.48 31.24 -0.01
C GLU A 599 4.01 31.31 -0.18
N ALA A 600 4.77 30.94 0.85
CA ALA A 600 6.23 30.87 0.79
C ALA A 600 6.72 29.83 -0.23
N ASN A 601 6.11 28.65 -0.26
CA ASN A 601 6.47 27.57 -1.18
C ASN A 601 6.16 27.91 -2.63
N ALA A 602 5.03 28.57 -2.92
CA ALA A 602 4.71 29.05 -4.26
C ALA A 602 5.75 30.08 -4.75
N TYR A 603 6.27 30.91 -3.83
CA TYR A 603 7.36 31.82 -4.18
C TYR A 603 8.70 31.10 -4.38
N LEU A 604 9.05 30.17 -3.49
CA LEU A 604 10.25 29.33 -3.63
C LEU A 604 10.26 28.54 -4.94
N GLU A 605 9.12 27.97 -5.34
CA GLU A 605 8.95 27.26 -6.62
C GLU A 605 9.31 28.17 -7.79
N ARG A 606 8.77 29.41 -7.81
CA ARG A 606 9.11 30.41 -8.83
C ARG A 606 10.61 30.75 -8.86
N LEU A 607 11.28 30.80 -7.70
CA LEU A 607 12.73 31.03 -7.62
C LEU A 607 13.51 29.82 -8.17
N TYR A 608 13.12 28.60 -7.80
CA TYR A 608 13.73 27.37 -8.28
C TYR A 608 13.58 27.20 -9.79
N ASP A 609 12.38 27.46 -10.33
CA ASP A 609 12.13 27.49 -11.77
C ASP A 609 13.07 28.46 -12.48
N HIS A 610 13.19 29.69 -11.98
CA HIS A 610 14.07 30.69 -12.58
C HIS A 610 15.54 30.27 -12.58
N VAL A 611 16.06 29.74 -11.46
CA VAL A 611 17.47 29.34 -11.42
C VAL A 611 17.74 28.08 -12.23
N SER A 612 16.75 27.19 -12.40
CA SER A 612 16.87 25.99 -13.24
C SER A 612 17.16 26.29 -14.72
N GLU A 613 16.89 27.52 -15.17
CA GLU A 613 17.28 28.01 -16.50
C GLU A 613 18.81 28.13 -16.66
N THR A 614 19.58 28.11 -15.57
CA THR A 614 21.05 28.17 -15.58
C THR A 614 21.64 26.77 -15.80
N PRO A 615 22.31 26.50 -16.94
CA PRO A 615 22.88 25.19 -17.18
C PRO A 615 24.03 24.86 -16.24
N GLY A 616 24.10 23.62 -15.79
CA GLY A 616 25.23 23.09 -15.02
C GLY A 616 25.06 23.11 -13.50
N LEU A 617 23.96 23.67 -12.97
CA LEU A 617 23.64 23.57 -11.55
C LEU A 617 23.42 22.11 -11.11
N VAL A 618 23.75 21.81 -9.86
CA VAL A 618 23.37 20.57 -9.20
C VAL A 618 22.21 20.86 -8.25
N PHE A 619 21.09 20.14 -8.38
CA PHE A 619 19.96 20.28 -7.46
C PHE A 619 19.96 19.15 -6.44
N ILE A 620 19.71 19.49 -5.18
CA ILE A 620 19.45 18.53 -4.11
C ILE A 620 17.96 18.61 -3.82
N ASP A 621 17.27 17.52 -4.13
CA ASP A 621 15.84 17.35 -3.94
C ASP A 621 15.54 16.58 -2.68
N TYR A 622 14.33 16.77 -2.16
CA TYR A 622 13.90 16.11 -0.94
C TYR A 622 12.61 15.35 -1.21
N PRO A 623 12.56 14.04 -0.91
CA PRO A 623 11.31 13.31 -0.89
C PRO A 623 10.29 14.02 0.01
N ALA A 624 9.02 14.03 -0.39
CA ALA A 624 7.96 14.75 0.33
C ALA A 624 7.87 14.37 1.82
N GLN A 625 8.17 13.11 2.17
CA GLN A 625 8.19 12.66 3.56
C GLN A 625 9.27 13.31 4.45
N LEU A 626 10.34 13.87 3.86
CA LEU A 626 11.41 14.54 4.60
C LEU A 626 11.10 16.04 4.83
N ILE A 627 10.14 16.61 4.11
CA ILE A 627 9.67 17.99 4.27
C ILE A 627 8.71 18.08 5.46
N ARG A 628 9.24 17.78 6.66
CA ARG A 628 8.50 17.81 7.93
C ARG A 628 9.25 18.63 8.96
N ALA A 629 8.52 19.49 9.67
CA ALA A 629 9.10 20.27 10.75
C ALA A 629 9.35 19.40 11.99
N ASP A 630 10.53 19.54 12.58
CA ASP A 630 10.86 18.95 13.88
C ASP A 630 10.24 19.80 15.01
N PRO A 631 9.30 19.24 15.80
CA PRO A 631 8.63 19.97 16.88
C PRO A 631 9.57 20.34 18.04
N VAL A 632 10.73 19.69 18.17
CA VAL A 632 11.72 19.91 19.23
C VAL A 632 13.05 20.45 18.70
N HIS A 633 13.04 21.05 17.51
CA HIS A 633 14.25 21.57 16.89
C HIS A 633 14.96 22.59 17.79
N ARG A 634 16.29 22.55 17.79
CA ARG A 634 17.16 23.38 18.65
C ARG A 634 17.00 24.90 18.51
N TRP A 635 16.50 25.35 17.37
CA TRP A 635 16.23 26.77 17.09
C TRP A 635 14.76 27.16 17.35
N GLY A 636 13.98 26.26 17.96
CA GLY A 636 12.54 26.39 18.17
C GLY A 636 11.71 25.81 17.03
N PRO A 637 10.39 25.66 17.19
CA PRO A 637 9.51 25.14 16.15
C PRO A 637 9.35 26.13 15.00
N SER A 638 9.53 25.67 13.76
CA SER A 638 9.35 26.45 12.53
C SER A 638 9.10 25.52 11.34
N PRO A 639 8.32 25.90 10.31
CA PRO A 639 8.07 25.06 9.14
C PRO A 639 9.33 24.74 8.29
N PHE A 640 10.45 25.43 8.53
CA PHE A 640 11.73 25.19 7.85
C PHE A 640 12.82 24.71 8.82
N HIS A 641 12.45 24.17 9.97
CA HIS A 641 13.34 23.46 10.88
C HIS A 641 13.03 21.98 10.78
N PHE A 642 13.76 21.25 9.95
CA PHE A 642 13.37 19.91 9.52
C PHE A 642 13.83 18.83 10.50
N VAL A 643 13.29 17.62 10.33
CA VAL A 643 13.75 16.41 11.01
C VAL A 643 15.18 16.01 10.58
N THR A 644 15.91 15.26 11.41
CA THR A 644 17.31 14.87 11.17
C THR A 644 17.53 14.22 9.78
N GLU A 645 16.58 13.41 9.34
CA GLU A 645 16.61 12.67 8.08
C GLU A 645 16.68 13.59 6.85
N PHE A 646 16.09 14.79 6.93
CA PHE A 646 16.22 15.82 5.88
C PHE A 646 17.68 16.24 5.69
N TYR A 647 18.40 16.43 6.80
CA TYR A 647 19.79 16.87 6.79
C TYR A 647 20.74 15.75 6.36
N GLU A 648 20.48 14.50 6.75
CA GLU A 648 21.22 13.33 6.28
C GLU A 648 21.11 13.17 4.76
N HIS A 649 19.91 13.37 4.20
CA HIS A 649 19.69 13.35 2.75
C HIS A 649 20.50 14.45 2.03
N MET A 650 20.56 15.66 2.59
CA MET A 650 21.37 16.74 2.03
C MET A 650 22.87 16.37 1.99
N ILE A 651 23.40 15.79 3.07
CA ILE A 651 24.80 15.35 3.18
C ILE A 651 25.12 14.30 2.10
N GLU A 652 24.22 13.35 1.92
CA GLU A 652 24.35 12.31 0.89
C GLU A 652 24.32 12.91 -0.52
N GLY A 653 23.40 13.85 -0.79
CA GLY A 653 23.32 14.55 -2.07
C GLY A 653 24.61 15.32 -2.43
N ILE A 654 25.26 15.94 -1.44
CA ILE A 654 26.55 16.63 -1.64
C ILE A 654 27.69 15.60 -1.87
N ALA A 655 27.62 14.45 -1.21
CA ALA A 655 28.65 13.42 -1.30
C ALA A 655 28.61 12.67 -2.65
N THR A 656 27.42 12.30 -3.12
CA THR A 656 27.19 11.42 -4.28
C THR A 656 27.19 12.15 -5.62
N ALA A 657 26.96 13.47 -5.62
CA ALA A 657 27.12 14.29 -6.82
C ALA A 657 28.57 14.20 -7.34
N SER A 658 28.72 13.54 -8.49
CA SER A 658 30.00 13.35 -9.18
C SER A 658 30.33 14.56 -10.06
N GLU A 659 31.62 14.89 -10.20
CA GLU A 659 32.05 15.91 -11.17
C GLU A 659 31.59 15.54 -12.59
N PRO A 660 31.23 16.51 -13.45
CA PRO A 660 30.36 16.29 -14.61
C PRO A 660 30.97 15.54 -15.80
N ASP A 661 32.15 14.95 -15.66
CA ASP A 661 32.93 14.44 -16.80
C ASP A 661 32.57 13.02 -17.27
N ASN A 662 31.55 12.37 -16.68
CA ASN A 662 31.08 11.04 -17.13
C ASN A 662 29.55 10.88 -17.22
N LEU A 663 28.79 11.97 -17.26
CA LEU A 663 27.39 11.92 -17.66
C LEU A 663 27.30 12.08 -19.18
N PRO A 664 26.65 11.16 -19.93
CA PRO A 664 26.28 11.48 -21.30
C PRO A 664 25.46 12.76 -21.26
N SER A 665 25.81 13.75 -22.09
CA SER A 665 25.22 15.08 -22.11
C SER A 665 23.69 15.02 -22.10
N THR A 666 23.07 15.19 -20.94
CA THR A 666 21.62 15.30 -20.76
C THR A 666 21.22 16.76 -20.54
N SER A 667 21.75 17.66 -21.35
CA SER A 667 21.07 18.91 -21.69
C SER A 667 20.59 18.85 -23.14
N ARG A 668 19.74 17.86 -23.45
CA ARG A 668 18.83 18.03 -24.57
C ARG A 668 17.73 18.97 -24.08
N SER A 669 17.81 20.25 -24.45
CA SER A 669 16.59 21.03 -24.61
C SER A 669 15.65 20.16 -25.44
N TYR A 670 14.51 19.75 -24.89
CA TYR A 670 13.53 18.98 -25.64
C TYR A 670 13.31 19.72 -26.97
N SER A 671 13.60 19.04 -28.08
CA SER A 671 13.52 19.66 -29.40
C SER A 671 12.10 20.20 -29.58
N LYS A 672 12.02 21.39 -30.16
CA LYS A 672 10.78 22.08 -30.60
C LYS A 672 10.11 21.33 -31.76
N GLU A 673 10.05 20.01 -31.69
CA GLU A 673 9.40 19.20 -32.71
C GLU A 673 7.89 19.15 -32.43
N PRO A 674 7.05 19.50 -33.42
CA PRO A 674 5.60 19.52 -33.25
C PRO A 674 5.01 18.12 -33.13
N LEU A 675 4.17 17.89 -32.11
CA LEU A 675 3.45 16.62 -31.88
C LEU A 675 1.95 16.78 -32.18
N LEU A 676 1.33 15.71 -32.65
CA LEU A 676 -0.12 15.57 -32.72
C LEU A 676 -0.59 14.55 -31.69
N VAL A 677 -1.51 14.95 -30.80
CA VAL A 677 -2.14 14.06 -29.82
C VAL A 677 -3.64 13.98 -30.12
N ILE A 678 -4.12 12.76 -30.34
CA ILE A 678 -5.54 12.48 -30.53
C ILE A 678 -5.99 11.60 -29.38
N SER A 679 -6.91 12.12 -28.59
CA SER A 679 -7.64 11.34 -27.58
C SER A 679 -8.99 10.91 -28.12
N GLU A 680 -9.41 9.71 -27.75
CA GLU A 680 -10.65 9.10 -28.24
C GLU A 680 -11.54 8.64 -27.09
N THR A 681 -12.79 9.07 -27.09
CA THR A 681 -13.81 8.63 -26.13
C THR A 681 -15.10 8.28 -26.87
N MET A 682 -15.71 7.16 -26.49
CA MET A 682 -16.98 6.70 -27.07
C MET A 682 -18.02 6.65 -25.97
N PHE A 683 -19.04 7.49 -26.07
CA PHE A 683 -20.11 7.56 -25.07
C PHE A 683 -21.09 6.41 -25.27
N CYS A 684 -21.16 5.51 -24.27
CA CYS A 684 -22.17 4.46 -24.13
C CYS A 684 -22.54 3.74 -25.44
N ASP A 685 -21.56 3.21 -26.16
CA ASP A 685 -21.69 2.68 -27.54
C ASP A 685 -23.05 2.03 -27.86
N TYR A 686 -23.29 0.80 -27.39
CA TYR A 686 -24.51 0.03 -27.68
C TYR A 686 -25.39 -0.16 -26.43
N GLU A 687 -25.56 0.90 -25.64
CA GLU A 687 -26.56 0.99 -24.57
C GLU A 687 -27.80 1.75 -25.06
N MET A 688 -28.99 1.26 -24.67
CA MET A 688 -30.30 1.76 -25.12
C MET A 688 -31.22 2.14 -23.94
N ASP A 689 -30.88 1.76 -22.71
CA ASP A 689 -31.65 2.12 -21.52
C ASP A 689 -31.41 3.59 -21.14
N ASP A 690 -32.45 4.42 -21.28
CA ASP A 690 -32.37 5.87 -21.04
C ASP A 690 -32.01 6.21 -19.58
N THR A 691 -32.34 5.34 -18.62
CA THR A 691 -31.97 5.52 -17.20
C THR A 691 -30.49 5.29 -16.99
N VAL A 692 -29.93 4.26 -17.65
CA VAL A 692 -28.50 3.98 -17.63
C VAL A 692 -27.75 5.12 -18.35
N LEU A 693 -28.21 5.51 -19.54
CA LEU A 693 -27.62 6.59 -20.33
C LEU A 693 -27.63 7.93 -19.59
N ALA A 694 -28.69 8.27 -18.84
CA ALA A 694 -28.73 9.49 -18.04
C ALA A 694 -27.64 9.50 -16.94
N LYS A 695 -27.46 8.38 -16.24
CA LYS A 695 -26.40 8.25 -15.22
C LYS A 695 -25.00 8.35 -15.83
N PHE A 696 -24.76 7.69 -16.96
CA PHE A 696 -23.48 7.78 -17.64
C PHE A 696 -23.24 9.16 -18.25
N ALA A 697 -24.28 9.88 -18.70
CA ALA A 697 -24.13 11.25 -19.17
C ALA A 697 -23.62 12.18 -18.05
N GLU A 698 -24.09 12.02 -16.81
CA GLU A 698 -23.58 12.78 -15.66
C GLU A 698 -22.09 12.47 -15.40
N ARG A 699 -21.69 11.19 -15.49
CA ARG A 699 -20.29 10.77 -15.33
C ARG A 699 -19.41 11.31 -16.45
N PHE A 700 -19.88 11.20 -17.69
CA PHE A 700 -19.14 11.69 -18.84
C PHE A 700 -18.99 13.20 -18.85
N MET A 701 -19.93 13.96 -18.27
CA MET A 701 -19.73 15.39 -18.05
C MET A 701 -18.50 15.66 -17.17
N VAL A 702 -18.24 14.84 -16.14
CA VAL A 702 -17.02 14.95 -15.32
C VAL A 702 -15.77 14.71 -16.16
N SER A 703 -15.77 13.66 -16.99
CA SER A 703 -14.70 13.37 -17.94
C SER A 703 -14.48 14.52 -18.94
N LEU A 704 -15.55 15.08 -19.52
CA LEU A 704 -15.49 16.22 -20.44
C LEU A 704 -14.91 17.47 -19.78
N HIS A 705 -15.29 17.76 -18.53
CA HIS A 705 -14.68 18.83 -17.75
C HIS A 705 -13.18 18.60 -17.54
N SER A 706 -12.75 17.36 -17.26
CA SER A 706 -11.32 17.04 -17.13
C SER A 706 -10.56 17.28 -18.44
N ILE A 707 -11.13 16.87 -19.58
CA ILE A 707 -10.54 17.05 -20.91
C ILE A 707 -10.45 18.54 -21.29
N ALA A 708 -11.50 19.32 -21.01
CA ALA A 708 -11.54 20.74 -21.32
C ALA A 708 -10.46 21.55 -20.56
N ASN A 709 -10.06 21.07 -19.39
CA ASN A 709 -9.05 21.69 -18.53
C ASN A 709 -7.62 21.17 -18.75
N LEU A 710 -7.37 20.38 -19.79
CA LEU A 710 -6.02 19.90 -20.09
C LEU A 710 -5.09 21.06 -20.48
N HIS A 711 -3.96 21.13 -19.79
CA HIS A 711 -2.81 21.91 -20.17
C HIS A 711 -2.09 21.21 -21.32
N ILE A 712 -2.00 21.92 -22.45
CA ILE A 712 -1.37 21.40 -23.67
C ILE A 712 0.03 22.01 -23.79
N PRO A 713 1.10 21.20 -23.86
CA PRO A 713 2.46 21.72 -23.97
C PRO A 713 2.65 22.56 -25.24
N GLU A 714 3.59 23.49 -25.20
CA GLU A 714 3.98 24.26 -26.39
C GLU A 714 4.43 23.31 -27.52
N GLY A 715 3.98 23.58 -28.75
CA GLY A 715 4.28 22.75 -29.92
C GLY A 715 3.43 21.48 -30.04
N VAL A 716 2.43 21.26 -29.17
CA VAL A 716 1.51 20.11 -29.27
C VAL A 716 0.16 20.55 -29.84
N ALA A 717 -0.26 19.92 -30.93
CA ALA A 717 -1.63 19.98 -31.43
C ALA A 717 -2.45 18.87 -30.75
N TYR A 718 -3.52 19.22 -30.04
CA TYR A 718 -4.35 18.26 -29.32
C TYR A 718 -5.80 18.30 -29.82
N PHE A 719 -6.36 17.12 -30.10
CA PHE A 719 -7.77 16.93 -30.42
C PHE A 719 -8.40 15.84 -29.55
N SER A 720 -9.62 16.09 -29.09
CA SER A 720 -10.48 15.10 -28.42
C SER A 720 -11.60 14.69 -29.36
N VAL A 721 -11.57 13.43 -29.77
CA VAL A 721 -12.56 12.82 -30.66
C VAL A 721 -13.60 12.12 -29.80
N ILE A 722 -14.85 12.57 -29.93
CA ILE A 722 -15.99 12.02 -29.18
C ILE A 722 -16.91 11.31 -30.17
N TYR A 723 -17.04 10.00 -30.00
CA TYR A 723 -17.93 9.17 -30.80
C TYR A 723 -19.29 9.05 -30.12
N VAL A 724 -20.36 9.47 -30.81
CA VAL A 724 -21.74 9.41 -30.29
C VAL A 724 -22.66 8.82 -31.33
N SER A 725 -23.44 7.81 -30.94
CA SER A 725 -24.39 7.17 -31.84
C SER A 725 -25.59 8.08 -32.16
N THR A 726 -26.19 7.93 -33.33
CA THR A 726 -27.28 8.82 -33.79
C THR A 726 -28.57 8.70 -32.99
N ASP A 727 -28.80 7.54 -32.35
CA ASP A 727 -29.89 7.29 -31.39
C ASP A 727 -29.73 8.06 -30.08
N LYS A 728 -28.52 8.56 -29.77
CA LYS A 728 -28.21 9.36 -28.57
C LYS A 728 -28.22 10.86 -28.85
N ALA A 729 -29.09 11.31 -29.76
CA ALA A 729 -29.16 12.70 -30.22
C ALA A 729 -29.32 13.71 -29.07
N ARG A 730 -30.13 13.39 -28.06
CA ARG A 730 -30.31 14.21 -26.84
C ARG A 730 -28.98 14.47 -26.12
N TYR A 731 -28.18 13.43 -25.93
CA TYR A 731 -26.89 13.53 -25.23
C TYR A 731 -25.84 14.22 -26.10
N PHE A 732 -25.86 13.97 -27.41
CA PHE A 732 -25.06 14.75 -28.36
C PHE A 732 -25.33 16.26 -28.26
N GLU A 733 -26.60 16.67 -28.21
CA GLU A 733 -26.97 18.08 -28.01
C GLU A 733 -26.48 18.61 -26.66
N GLN A 734 -26.59 17.83 -25.59
CA GLN A 734 -26.07 18.18 -24.27
C GLN A 734 -24.56 18.43 -24.27
N PHE A 735 -23.77 17.50 -24.84
CA PHE A 735 -22.31 17.62 -24.88
C PHE A 735 -21.86 18.73 -25.84
N SER A 736 -22.57 18.91 -26.96
CA SER A 736 -22.31 20.02 -27.90
C SER A 736 -22.55 21.36 -27.22
N HIS A 737 -23.65 21.49 -26.46
CA HIS A 737 -23.96 22.71 -25.72
C HIS A 737 -22.89 23.05 -24.68
N PHE A 738 -22.34 22.05 -23.98
CA PHE A 738 -21.20 22.26 -23.09
C PHE A 738 -19.97 22.80 -23.85
N ILE A 739 -19.62 22.19 -24.98
CA ILE A 739 -18.48 22.62 -25.79
C ILE A 739 -18.70 24.04 -26.34
N ASP A 740 -19.89 24.36 -26.84
CA ASP A 740 -20.23 25.69 -27.37
C ASP A 740 -20.08 26.83 -26.34
N GLN A 741 -20.10 26.50 -25.03
CA GLN A 741 -19.87 27.46 -23.94
C GLN A 741 -18.38 27.68 -23.63
N LEU A 742 -17.48 26.85 -24.15
CA LEU A 742 -16.03 27.01 -23.94
C LEU A 742 -15.47 28.17 -24.76
N PRO A 743 -14.30 28.74 -24.41
CA PRO A 743 -13.55 29.65 -25.26
C PRO A 743 -13.27 29.05 -26.65
N GLU A 744 -13.29 29.88 -27.71
CA GLU A 744 -13.16 29.46 -29.12
C GLU A 744 -11.91 28.58 -29.38
N ASN A 745 -10.79 28.88 -28.71
CA ASN A 745 -9.54 28.10 -28.80
C ASN A 745 -9.62 26.71 -28.16
N LEU A 746 -10.55 26.49 -27.22
CA LEU A 746 -10.82 25.18 -26.64
C LEU A 746 -11.86 24.42 -27.45
N GLN A 747 -12.88 25.11 -27.97
CA GLN A 747 -13.91 24.52 -28.84
C GLN A 747 -13.29 23.78 -30.02
N SER A 748 -12.29 24.40 -30.67
CA SER A 748 -11.63 23.84 -31.85
C SER A 748 -10.91 22.51 -31.61
N ARG A 749 -10.63 22.16 -30.34
CA ARG A 749 -10.00 20.89 -29.93
C ARG A 749 -10.96 19.70 -30.01
N PHE A 750 -12.27 19.94 -29.93
CA PHE A 750 -13.25 18.86 -29.91
C PHE A 750 -13.74 18.51 -31.33
N VAL A 751 -13.87 17.20 -31.57
CA VAL A 751 -14.34 16.63 -32.84
C VAL A 751 -15.38 15.57 -32.54
N PHE A 752 -16.63 15.82 -32.93
CA PHE A 752 -17.66 14.79 -32.86
C PHE A 752 -17.69 13.94 -34.11
N VAL A 753 -17.74 12.62 -33.90
CA VAL A 753 -17.99 11.64 -34.97
C VAL A 753 -19.29 10.91 -34.66
N ARG A 754 -20.31 11.17 -35.48
CA ARG A 754 -21.62 10.54 -35.35
C ARG A 754 -21.68 9.27 -36.18
N TYR A 755 -22.27 8.22 -35.63
CA TYR A 755 -22.42 6.93 -36.31
C TYR A 755 -23.79 6.30 -36.00
N SER A 756 -24.22 5.35 -36.83
CA SER A 756 -25.49 4.64 -36.62
C SER A 756 -25.25 3.15 -36.42
N HIS A 757 -26.02 2.54 -35.52
CA HIS A 757 -26.03 1.08 -35.36
C HIS A 757 -26.71 0.41 -36.57
N PRO A 758 -26.25 -0.77 -37.01
CA PRO A 758 -26.93 -1.55 -38.03
C PRO A 758 -28.36 -1.91 -37.60
N LEU A 759 -29.34 -1.78 -38.51
CA LEU A 759 -30.75 -2.07 -38.21
C LEU A 759 -31.01 -3.52 -37.79
N GLU A 760 -30.23 -4.45 -38.32
CA GLU A 760 -30.29 -5.89 -37.97
C GLU A 760 -29.48 -6.25 -36.71
N GLY A 761 -28.90 -5.25 -36.02
CA GLY A 761 -27.98 -5.45 -34.91
C GLY A 761 -26.60 -5.91 -35.36
N TYR A 762 -25.71 -6.17 -34.39
CA TYR A 762 -24.30 -6.47 -34.65
C TYR A 762 -23.99 -7.92 -35.02
N GLY A 763 -25.01 -8.79 -35.08
CA GLY A 763 -24.84 -10.22 -35.37
C GLY A 763 -24.02 -10.97 -34.32
N LEU A 764 -23.96 -10.47 -33.08
CA LEU A 764 -23.24 -11.11 -31.98
C LEU A 764 -24.06 -12.29 -31.46
N ASN A 765 -23.54 -13.51 -31.60
CA ASN A 765 -24.16 -14.72 -31.03
C ASN A 765 -23.98 -14.75 -29.50
N ARG A 766 -24.84 -15.48 -28.77
CA ARG A 766 -24.64 -15.71 -27.32
C ARG A 766 -23.27 -16.36 -27.08
N GLY A 767 -22.40 -15.72 -26.28
CA GLY A 767 -21.08 -16.24 -25.90
C GLY A 767 -19.87 -15.32 -26.17
N PHE A 768 -20.08 -14.09 -26.65
CA PHE A 768 -19.02 -13.08 -26.71
C PHE A 768 -18.76 -12.44 -25.34
N HIS A 769 -17.59 -11.83 -25.16
CA HIS A 769 -17.28 -11.09 -23.94
C HIS A 769 -18.25 -9.90 -23.82
N ALA A 770 -18.74 -9.60 -22.61
CA ALA A 770 -19.72 -8.54 -22.37
C ALA A 770 -19.27 -7.17 -22.93
N ASP A 771 -17.96 -6.89 -22.94
CA ASP A 771 -17.43 -5.65 -23.51
C ASP A 771 -17.63 -5.53 -25.02
N VAL A 772 -17.60 -6.65 -25.75
CA VAL A 772 -17.86 -6.67 -27.20
C VAL A 772 -19.34 -6.45 -27.48
N GLU A 773 -20.21 -6.99 -26.62
CA GLU A 773 -21.66 -6.78 -26.71
C GLU A 773 -22.05 -5.34 -26.42
N LYS A 774 -21.43 -4.73 -25.39
CA LYS A 774 -21.70 -3.34 -25.00
C LYS A 774 -21.00 -2.31 -25.88
N ASN A 775 -19.83 -2.63 -26.43
CA ASN A 775 -18.97 -1.71 -27.20
C ASN A 775 -18.56 -2.25 -28.59
N PRO A 776 -19.51 -2.69 -29.43
CA PRO A 776 -19.21 -3.31 -30.71
C PRO A 776 -18.45 -2.41 -31.71
N ASN A 777 -18.49 -1.09 -31.56
CA ASN A 777 -17.78 -0.12 -32.39
C ASN A 777 -16.42 0.31 -31.80
N LYS A 778 -16.04 -0.14 -30.60
CA LYS A 778 -14.63 -0.11 -30.12
C LYS A 778 -13.77 -1.20 -30.80
N HIS A 779 -14.35 -2.05 -31.66
CA HIS A 779 -13.66 -3.16 -32.32
C HIS A 779 -13.50 -2.97 -33.84
N ALA A 780 -12.39 -3.51 -34.37
CA ALA A 780 -12.15 -3.57 -35.80
C ALA A 780 -13.20 -4.46 -36.52
N PRO A 781 -13.59 -4.14 -37.78
CA PRO A 781 -13.11 -3.03 -38.60
C PRO A 781 -13.93 -1.74 -38.41
N ARG A 782 -14.98 -1.73 -37.57
CA ARG A 782 -15.91 -0.60 -37.45
C ARG A 782 -15.23 0.63 -36.87
N ARG A 783 -14.53 0.41 -35.76
CA ARG A 783 -13.66 1.39 -35.13
C ARG A 783 -12.70 2.07 -36.12
N ASP A 784 -12.06 1.29 -36.97
CA ASP A 784 -11.05 1.81 -37.91
C ASP A 784 -11.68 2.76 -38.93
N ARG A 785 -12.93 2.49 -39.34
CA ARG A 785 -13.71 3.40 -40.19
C ARG A 785 -14.07 4.69 -39.45
N LEU A 786 -14.56 4.58 -38.22
CA LEU A 786 -14.90 5.75 -37.39
C LEU A 786 -13.68 6.64 -37.16
N PHE A 787 -12.52 6.05 -36.86
CA PHE A 787 -11.28 6.80 -36.72
C PHE A 787 -10.83 7.44 -38.04
N SER A 788 -10.96 6.73 -39.17
CA SER A 788 -10.66 7.29 -40.49
C SER A 788 -11.55 8.50 -40.83
N GLU A 789 -12.81 8.50 -40.37
CA GLU A 789 -13.73 9.64 -40.48
C GLU A 789 -13.33 10.78 -39.54
N ALA A 790 -12.89 10.47 -38.31
CA ALA A 790 -12.34 11.44 -37.38
C ALA A 790 -11.13 12.18 -37.97
N LEU A 791 -10.19 11.43 -38.57
CA LEU A 791 -8.99 12.00 -39.18
C LEU A 791 -9.31 12.98 -40.31
N LYS A 792 -10.27 12.67 -41.19
CA LYS A 792 -10.73 13.60 -42.25
C LYS A 792 -11.27 14.91 -41.68
N SER A 793 -11.79 14.90 -40.45
CA SER A 793 -12.31 16.09 -39.76
C SER A 793 -11.21 16.89 -39.08
N ILE A 794 -10.11 16.23 -38.70
CA ILE A 794 -8.92 16.83 -38.07
C ILE A 794 -7.97 17.40 -39.13
N GLU A 795 -7.74 16.70 -40.23
CA GLU A 795 -6.78 17.05 -41.30
C GLU A 795 -6.88 18.52 -41.76
N PRO A 796 -8.07 19.08 -42.07
CA PRO A 796 -8.20 20.47 -42.50
C PRO A 796 -7.86 21.50 -41.40
N ARG A 797 -7.85 21.08 -40.13
CA ARG A 797 -7.53 21.92 -38.96
C ARG A 797 -6.03 21.90 -38.62
N LEU A 798 -5.26 21.02 -39.25
CA LEU A 798 -3.82 20.91 -39.03
C LEU A 798 -3.08 21.98 -39.83
N GLY A 799 -2.58 23.00 -39.14
CA GLY A 799 -1.77 24.08 -39.73
C GLY A 799 -0.25 23.85 -39.69
N ILE A 800 0.21 22.68 -39.24
CA ILE A 800 1.63 22.41 -38.91
C ILE A 800 2.00 20.97 -39.30
N GLN A 801 3.21 20.77 -39.87
CA GLN A 801 3.79 19.42 -40.03
C GLN A 801 4.21 18.90 -38.65
N HIS A 802 3.68 17.77 -38.20
CA HIS A 802 4.05 17.11 -36.93
C HIS A 802 5.00 15.94 -37.19
N THR A 803 5.94 15.69 -36.28
CA THR A 803 6.93 14.61 -36.43
C THR A 803 6.48 13.29 -35.79
N LEU A 804 5.69 13.38 -34.70
CA LEU A 804 5.08 12.24 -34.02
C LEU A 804 3.57 12.41 -33.88
N THR A 805 2.84 11.29 -33.95
CA THR A 805 1.41 11.21 -33.67
C THR A 805 1.15 10.25 -32.53
N ILE A 806 0.40 10.69 -31.52
CA ILE A 806 -0.02 9.92 -30.36
C ILE A 806 -1.52 9.67 -30.44
N ARG A 807 -1.93 8.41 -30.24
CA ARG A 807 -3.33 8.01 -30.06
C ARG A 807 -3.53 7.41 -28.70
N ILE A 808 -4.44 8.00 -27.93
CA ILE A 808 -4.82 7.55 -26.59
C ILE A 808 -6.35 7.48 -26.50
N ALA A 809 -6.89 6.61 -25.65
CA ALA A 809 -8.32 6.58 -25.37
C ALA A 809 -8.59 6.75 -23.89
N LEU A 810 -9.75 7.31 -23.57
CA LEU A 810 -10.29 7.45 -22.22
C LEU A 810 -11.71 6.87 -22.22
N ASP A 811 -12.04 6.07 -21.21
CA ASP A 811 -13.42 5.61 -21.01
C ASP A 811 -14.32 6.78 -20.53
N ASP A 812 -15.62 6.68 -20.78
CA ASP A 812 -16.58 7.78 -20.64
C ASP A 812 -16.98 8.09 -19.19
N ASP A 813 -16.32 7.47 -18.21
CA ASP A 813 -16.50 7.72 -16.78
C ASP A 813 -15.18 7.84 -16.00
N ASP A 814 -14.04 7.90 -16.70
CA ASP A 814 -12.71 8.13 -16.14
C ASP A 814 -12.23 9.57 -16.35
N VAL A 815 -11.19 9.98 -15.63
CA VAL A 815 -10.69 11.38 -15.67
C VAL A 815 -9.18 11.47 -15.82
N TRP A 816 -8.75 12.56 -16.44
CA TRP A 816 -7.34 12.94 -16.49
C TRP A 816 -7.06 14.14 -15.61
N HIS A 817 -5.87 14.13 -15.03
CA HIS A 817 -5.27 15.31 -14.42
C HIS A 817 -4.94 16.36 -15.47
N SER A 818 -4.97 17.65 -15.11
CA SER A 818 -4.74 18.75 -16.05
C SER A 818 -3.41 18.65 -16.80
N ARG A 819 -2.38 17.99 -16.25
CA ARG A 819 -1.06 17.79 -16.89
C ARG A 819 -0.88 16.45 -17.61
N HIS A 820 -1.91 15.61 -17.74
CA HIS A 820 -1.77 14.27 -18.33
C HIS A 820 -1.09 14.26 -19.72
N ILE A 821 -1.41 15.24 -20.58
CA ILE A 821 -0.83 15.33 -21.94
C ILE A 821 0.67 15.67 -21.90
N HIS A 822 1.15 16.42 -20.90
CA HIS A 822 2.59 16.64 -20.73
C HIS A 822 3.32 15.32 -20.54
N GLU A 823 2.76 14.46 -19.68
CA GLU A 823 3.38 13.19 -19.32
C GLU A 823 3.38 12.20 -20.48
N VAL A 824 2.25 12.08 -21.17
CA VAL A 824 2.13 11.25 -22.38
C VAL A 824 3.12 11.72 -23.45
N CYS A 825 3.26 13.03 -23.68
CA CYS A 825 4.20 13.55 -24.69
C CYS A 825 5.67 13.30 -24.31
N ARG A 826 6.04 13.41 -23.04
CA ARG A 826 7.38 13.12 -22.54
C ARG A 826 7.73 11.64 -22.79
N ILE A 827 6.88 10.74 -22.32
CA ILE A 827 7.08 9.29 -22.42
C ILE A 827 7.05 8.82 -23.88
N ALA A 828 6.18 9.39 -24.72
CA ALA A 828 6.10 9.04 -26.14
C ALA A 828 7.39 9.33 -26.90
N ARG A 829 8.09 10.44 -26.58
CA ARG A 829 9.39 10.76 -27.19
C ARG A 829 10.45 9.73 -26.79
N ASP A 830 10.52 9.41 -25.50
CA ASP A 830 11.45 8.40 -24.98
C ASP A 830 11.15 7.01 -25.58
N ALA A 831 9.88 6.66 -25.74
CA ALA A 831 9.45 5.38 -26.31
C ALA A 831 9.88 5.22 -27.78
N ILE A 832 9.72 6.27 -28.60
CA ILE A 832 10.21 6.27 -29.99
C ILE A 832 11.73 6.30 -30.07
N ALA A 833 12.40 7.00 -29.15
CA ALA A 833 13.87 6.99 -29.10
C ALA A 833 14.42 5.62 -28.66
N HIS A 834 13.71 4.92 -27.79
CA HIS A 834 14.05 3.59 -27.29
C HIS A 834 13.77 2.49 -28.34
N SER A 835 12.65 2.62 -29.06
CA SER A 835 12.25 1.65 -30.07
C SER A 835 12.86 1.95 -31.44
N LYS A 836 13.14 0.91 -32.23
CA LYS A 836 13.51 1.05 -33.66
C LYS A 836 12.30 1.01 -34.59
N SER A 837 11.09 0.92 -34.05
CA SER A 837 9.84 0.80 -34.80
C SER A 837 9.19 2.17 -35.05
N ASP A 838 8.53 2.30 -36.19
CA ASP A 838 7.74 3.48 -36.55
C ASP A 838 6.43 3.62 -35.76
N VAL A 839 5.97 2.55 -35.09
CA VAL A 839 4.79 2.54 -34.23
C VAL A 839 5.09 1.71 -32.97
N VAL A 840 4.79 2.26 -31.80
CA VAL A 840 5.06 1.64 -30.49
C VAL A 840 3.82 1.76 -29.60
N GLY A 841 3.46 0.67 -28.93
CA GLY A 841 2.44 0.67 -27.88
C GLY A 841 3.07 0.89 -26.51
N VAL A 842 2.52 1.81 -25.72
CA VAL A 842 3.07 2.18 -24.42
C VAL A 842 2.00 2.05 -23.34
N GLY A 843 2.35 1.39 -22.24
CA GLY A 843 1.55 1.29 -21.02
C GLY A 843 2.16 2.07 -19.87
N LEU A 844 1.32 2.71 -19.07
CA LEU A 844 1.70 3.47 -17.88
C LEU A 844 1.18 2.73 -16.63
N GLN A 845 2.02 2.55 -15.62
CA GLN A 845 1.65 1.76 -14.43
C GLN A 845 1.20 2.61 -13.26
N ASN A 846 1.74 3.82 -13.07
CA ASN A 846 1.32 4.66 -11.95
C ASN A 846 -0.01 5.35 -12.32
N CYS A 847 -0.98 5.28 -11.42
CA CYS A 847 -2.31 5.85 -11.59
C CYS A 847 -2.99 6.13 -10.25
N SER A 848 -4.18 6.70 -10.32
CA SER A 848 -5.10 6.76 -9.19
C SER A 848 -6.35 5.91 -9.46
N VAL A 849 -6.96 5.37 -8.41
CA VAL A 849 -8.23 4.66 -8.46
C VAL A 849 -9.18 5.32 -7.46
N ALA A 850 -10.24 5.92 -7.96
CA ALA A 850 -11.26 6.59 -7.16
C ALA A 850 -12.46 5.67 -6.92
N TYR A 851 -12.82 5.46 -5.67
CA TYR A 851 -13.98 4.70 -5.22
C TYR A 851 -15.07 5.67 -4.77
N VAL A 852 -16.11 5.82 -5.59
CA VAL A 852 -17.24 6.72 -5.32
C VAL A 852 -18.29 5.97 -4.51
N THR A 853 -18.51 6.44 -3.28
CA THR A 853 -19.51 5.93 -2.33
C THR A 853 -20.58 6.99 -2.04
N ASP A 854 -21.65 6.61 -1.36
CA ASP A 854 -22.68 7.55 -0.88
C ASP A 854 -22.15 8.63 0.08
N THR A 855 -20.97 8.41 0.68
CA THR A 855 -20.40 9.28 1.73
C THR A 855 -19.17 10.05 1.30
N GLY A 856 -18.77 9.95 0.02
CA GLY A 856 -17.60 10.62 -0.52
C GLY A 856 -16.82 9.76 -1.52
N VAL A 857 -15.61 10.21 -1.85
CA VAL A 857 -14.71 9.56 -2.82
C VAL A 857 -13.38 9.24 -2.14
N ASP A 858 -13.05 7.95 -2.07
CA ASP A 858 -11.74 7.49 -1.61
C ASP A 858 -10.82 7.27 -2.82
N VAL A 859 -9.64 7.86 -2.82
CA VAL A 859 -8.70 7.82 -3.94
C VAL A 859 -7.42 7.11 -3.50
N ASP A 860 -7.14 5.97 -4.12
CA ASP A 860 -5.89 5.24 -3.97
C ASP A 860 -4.94 5.64 -5.11
N THR A 861 -3.78 6.22 -4.81
CA THR A 861 -2.70 6.47 -5.78
C THR A 861 -1.65 5.38 -5.66
N THR A 862 -1.39 4.65 -6.74
CA THR A 862 -0.55 3.45 -6.69
C THR A 862 -0.03 3.05 -8.08
N ARG A 863 0.88 2.08 -8.10
CA ARG A 863 1.29 1.37 -9.32
C ARG A 863 0.33 0.21 -9.54
N ILE A 864 -0.11 -0.02 -10.78
CA ILE A 864 -0.96 -1.18 -11.11
C ILE A 864 -0.28 -2.09 -12.13
N SER A 865 -0.47 -3.39 -11.91
CA SER A 865 0.01 -4.49 -12.77
C SER A 865 -0.66 -4.57 -14.15
N ARG A 866 -1.60 -3.65 -14.46
CA ARG A 866 -2.33 -3.62 -15.73
C ARG A 866 -2.42 -2.22 -16.30
N ALA A 867 -2.13 -2.07 -17.59
CA ALA A 867 -2.37 -0.83 -18.32
C ALA A 867 -3.82 -0.81 -18.83
N LEU A 868 -4.70 -0.12 -18.12
CA LEU A 868 -6.12 0.02 -18.49
C LEU A 868 -6.31 1.14 -19.54
N THR A 869 -7.50 1.19 -20.16
CA THR A 869 -7.88 2.31 -21.05
C THR A 869 -7.80 3.62 -20.26
N GLY A 870 -7.22 4.67 -20.84
CA GLY A 870 -6.90 5.91 -20.13
C GLY A 870 -5.44 6.01 -19.68
N ASN A 871 -4.74 4.86 -19.54
CA ASN A 871 -3.33 4.79 -19.13
C ASN A 871 -2.45 4.00 -20.12
N LYS A 872 -2.81 4.02 -21.40
CA LYS A 872 -2.04 3.40 -22.49
C LYS A 872 -2.29 4.09 -23.82
N PHE A 873 -1.27 4.15 -24.67
CA PHE A 873 -1.34 4.86 -25.94
C PHE A 873 -0.42 4.25 -26.99
N TYR A 874 -0.70 4.55 -28.25
CA TYR A 874 0.24 4.36 -29.35
C TYR A 874 0.95 5.67 -29.65
N VAL A 875 2.24 5.58 -29.99
CA VAL A 875 3.00 6.67 -30.61
C VAL A 875 3.54 6.18 -31.95
N ALA A 876 3.50 7.04 -32.96
CA ALA A 876 4.04 6.75 -34.29
C ALA A 876 4.87 7.91 -34.84
N THR A 877 5.91 7.56 -35.61
CA THR A 877 6.62 8.50 -36.49
C THR A 877 5.76 8.86 -37.70
N GLN A 878 6.20 9.85 -38.48
CA GLN A 878 5.54 10.18 -39.75
C GLN A 878 5.45 8.98 -40.71
N ALA A 879 6.44 8.07 -40.72
CA ALA A 879 6.41 6.85 -41.53
C ALA A 879 5.39 5.82 -41.01
N GLY A 880 5.15 5.80 -39.69
CA GLY A 880 4.20 4.92 -39.03
C GLY A 880 2.73 5.35 -39.11
N LEU A 881 2.43 6.55 -39.59
CA LEU A 881 1.08 7.12 -39.55
C LEU A 881 0.04 6.26 -40.28
N ALA A 882 0.38 5.71 -41.45
CA ALA A 882 -0.53 4.84 -42.20
C ALA A 882 -0.93 3.60 -41.38
N ARG A 883 0.02 3.05 -40.62
CA ARG A 883 -0.19 1.91 -39.73
C ARG A 883 -0.98 2.30 -38.48
N LEU A 884 -0.75 3.49 -37.94
CA LEU A 884 -1.46 4.02 -36.78
C LEU A 884 -2.98 4.11 -37.00
N THR A 885 -3.45 4.25 -38.25
CA THR A 885 -4.90 4.32 -38.57
C THR A 885 -5.69 3.08 -38.15
N VAL A 886 -5.07 1.91 -38.17
CA VAL A 886 -5.68 0.62 -37.77
C VAL A 886 -5.22 0.15 -36.39
N CYS A 887 -4.29 0.87 -35.75
CA CYS A 887 -3.82 0.61 -34.39
C CYS A 887 -4.60 1.50 -33.40
N SER A 888 -5.59 0.92 -32.74
CA SER A 888 -6.38 1.67 -31.76
C SER A 888 -5.88 1.53 -30.34
N PRO A 889 -5.93 2.61 -29.55
CA PRO A 889 -5.65 2.54 -28.12
C PRO A 889 -6.53 1.53 -27.36
N TRP A 890 -7.79 1.29 -27.75
CA TRP A 890 -8.65 0.26 -27.13
C TRP A 890 -8.21 -1.18 -27.43
N SER A 891 -7.42 -1.40 -28.49
CA SER A 891 -6.85 -2.72 -28.80
C SER A 891 -5.51 -2.99 -28.15
N LEU A 892 -4.91 -2.02 -27.46
CA LEU A 892 -3.74 -2.29 -26.63
C LEU A 892 -4.12 -3.26 -25.52
N PRO A 893 -3.25 -4.24 -25.22
CA PRO A 893 -3.53 -5.21 -24.18
C PRO A 893 -3.59 -4.53 -22.81
N GLU A 894 -4.18 -5.20 -21.82
CA GLU A 894 -4.06 -4.76 -20.42
C GLU A 894 -2.76 -5.24 -19.77
N ARG A 895 -2.20 -6.35 -20.25
CA ARG A 895 -0.94 -6.93 -19.75
C ARG A 895 0.19 -6.62 -20.72
N PHE A 896 1.29 -6.12 -20.17
CA PHE A 896 2.51 -5.85 -20.91
C PHE A 896 3.59 -6.83 -20.45
N ASP A 897 3.26 -8.12 -20.53
CA ASP A 897 4.18 -9.22 -20.22
C ASP A 897 4.93 -9.69 -21.47
N LEU A 898 6.00 -10.46 -21.26
CA LEU A 898 6.81 -11.03 -22.34
C LEU A 898 5.99 -11.80 -23.39
N ASN A 899 4.98 -12.57 -22.98
CA ASN A 899 4.12 -13.31 -23.91
C ASN A 899 3.36 -12.37 -24.85
N THR A 900 2.80 -11.29 -24.30
CA THR A 900 2.00 -10.35 -25.05
C THR A 900 2.89 -9.48 -25.95
N ALA A 901 4.05 -9.06 -25.45
CA ALA A 901 5.05 -8.35 -26.24
C ALA A 901 5.47 -9.18 -27.46
N GLU A 902 5.81 -10.46 -27.31
CA GLU A 902 6.19 -11.34 -28.42
C GLU A 902 5.07 -11.49 -29.47
N ARG A 903 3.81 -11.61 -29.04
CA ARG A 903 2.66 -11.66 -29.97
C ARG A 903 2.52 -10.38 -30.79
N PHE A 904 2.70 -9.24 -30.15
CA PHE A 904 2.59 -7.92 -30.79
C PHE A 904 3.82 -7.62 -31.68
N GLU A 905 5.02 -8.05 -31.27
CA GLU A 905 6.26 -7.95 -32.03
C GLU A 905 6.16 -8.69 -33.38
N ARG A 906 5.50 -9.86 -33.42
CA ARG A 906 5.23 -10.60 -34.68
C ARG A 906 4.41 -9.80 -35.69
N SER A 907 3.60 -8.86 -35.21
CA SER A 907 2.88 -7.92 -36.09
C SER A 907 3.74 -6.71 -36.45
N GLY A 908 4.86 -6.46 -35.77
CA GLY A 908 5.67 -5.24 -35.89
C GLY A 908 5.15 -4.09 -35.03
N LEU A 909 4.63 -4.39 -33.84
CA LEU A 909 4.16 -3.42 -32.86
C LEU A 909 4.83 -3.69 -31.51
N PRO A 910 6.06 -3.20 -31.26
CA PRO A 910 6.68 -3.35 -29.95
C PRO A 910 5.82 -2.72 -28.85
N LEU A 911 5.82 -3.37 -27.68
CA LEU A 911 5.16 -2.89 -26.48
C LEU A 911 6.20 -2.47 -25.45
N LEU A 912 5.99 -1.34 -24.79
CA LEU A 912 6.81 -0.83 -23.70
C LEU A 912 5.93 -0.53 -22.49
N LEU A 913 6.38 -0.91 -21.30
CA LEU A 913 5.74 -0.58 -20.02
C LEU A 913 6.66 0.32 -19.21
N THR A 914 6.11 1.31 -18.51
CA THR A 914 6.88 2.15 -17.60
C THR A 914 6.15 2.45 -16.30
N ALA A 915 6.93 2.51 -15.22
CA ALA A 915 6.54 3.04 -13.91
C ALA A 915 7.23 4.37 -13.61
N SER A 916 7.91 4.99 -14.58
CA SER A 916 8.52 6.32 -14.44
C SER A 916 7.50 7.45 -14.64
N ASN A 917 6.19 7.12 -14.71
CA ASN A 917 5.15 8.09 -14.97
C ASN A 917 4.54 8.69 -13.71
N PHE A 918 4.09 9.94 -13.75
CA PHE A 918 3.22 10.48 -12.70
C PHE A 918 1.78 9.91 -12.82
N PRO A 919 1.08 9.68 -11.69
CA PRO A 919 -0.29 9.14 -11.66
C PRO A 919 -1.32 10.19 -12.10
N THR A 920 -1.28 10.55 -13.39
CA THR A 920 -2.08 11.63 -13.98
C THR A 920 -3.39 11.15 -14.62
N TRP A 921 -3.70 9.86 -14.49
CA TRP A 921 -4.98 9.27 -14.88
C TRP A 921 -5.64 8.62 -13.67
N THR A 922 -6.94 8.87 -13.52
CA THR A 922 -7.75 8.23 -12.47
C THR A 922 -8.82 7.33 -13.09
N TYR A 923 -8.80 6.08 -12.65
CA TYR A 923 -9.88 5.12 -12.88
C TYR A 923 -10.99 5.30 -11.86
N ILE A 924 -12.23 5.58 -12.29
CA ILE A 924 -13.35 5.82 -11.36
C ILE A 924 -14.26 4.61 -11.24
N ARG A 925 -14.55 4.23 -9.99
CA ARG A 925 -15.46 3.16 -9.61
C ARG A 925 -16.73 3.72 -9.02
N TRP A 926 -17.85 3.47 -9.67
CA TRP A 926 -19.17 3.97 -9.27
C TRP A 926 -20.05 2.87 -8.64
N GLY A 927 -20.61 3.10 -7.43
CA GLY A 927 -21.78 2.37 -6.88
C GLY A 927 -21.57 1.59 -5.58
N ASP A 928 -22.63 0.93 -5.06
CA ASP A 928 -22.74 0.37 -3.69
C ASP A 928 -22.23 -1.07 -3.52
N ASN A 929 -21.67 -1.67 -4.57
CA ASN A 929 -21.26 -3.08 -4.59
C ASN A 929 -19.74 -3.22 -4.80
N LEU A 930 -18.97 -2.27 -4.26
CA LEU A 930 -17.50 -2.17 -4.41
C LEU A 930 -16.76 -3.37 -3.83
N SER A 931 -17.38 -4.00 -2.84
CA SER A 931 -16.76 -4.98 -1.96
C SER A 931 -16.48 -6.36 -2.56
N VAL A 932 -16.96 -6.63 -3.79
CA VAL A 932 -16.59 -7.86 -4.52
C VAL A 932 -15.38 -7.65 -5.43
N ALA A 933 -14.96 -6.41 -5.70
CA ALA A 933 -13.89 -6.10 -6.66
C ALA A 933 -13.19 -4.75 -6.38
N HIS A 934 -12.55 -4.60 -5.22
CA HIS A 934 -11.48 -3.61 -5.13
C HIS A 934 -10.39 -3.96 -6.18
N LYS A 935 -9.82 -2.94 -6.81
CA LYS A 935 -8.74 -3.11 -7.82
C LYS A 935 -7.37 -3.33 -7.17
N ASP A 936 -7.33 -3.43 -5.85
CA ASP A 936 -6.15 -3.66 -5.04
C ASP A 936 -5.44 -4.99 -5.35
N ALA A 937 -6.17 -5.99 -5.84
CA ALA A 937 -5.58 -7.21 -6.41
C ALA A 937 -4.63 -6.95 -7.61
N TYR A 938 -4.66 -5.75 -8.20
CA TYR A 938 -3.73 -5.33 -9.23
C TYR A 938 -2.67 -4.34 -8.74
N TYR A 939 -2.72 -3.88 -7.50
CA TYR A 939 -1.77 -2.88 -7.01
C TYR A 939 -0.40 -3.50 -6.77
N GLU A 940 0.63 -2.72 -7.08
CA GLU A 940 2.03 -3.05 -6.90
C GLU A 940 2.65 -1.99 -5.97
N GLY A 941 3.28 -2.41 -4.88
CA GLY A 941 3.98 -1.50 -3.97
C GLY A 941 3.06 -0.57 -3.17
N GLU A 942 3.55 0.66 -2.93
CA GLU A 942 2.95 1.62 -2.02
C GLU A 942 1.64 2.22 -2.56
N VAL A 943 0.69 2.46 -1.65
CA VAL A 943 -0.59 3.12 -1.95
C VAL A 943 -0.67 4.41 -1.13
N GLY A 944 -0.74 5.55 -1.81
CA GLY A 944 -1.16 6.83 -1.24
C GLY A 944 -2.68 6.90 -1.16
N ARG A 945 -3.24 7.45 -0.10
CA ARG A 945 -4.70 7.54 0.08
C ARG A 945 -5.15 8.93 0.42
N GLU A 946 -6.18 9.37 -0.30
CA GLU A 946 -6.84 10.64 -0.08
C GLU A 946 -8.35 10.44 -0.08
N ARG A 947 -9.06 11.22 0.72
CA ARG A 947 -10.52 11.20 0.77
C ARG A 947 -11.07 12.58 0.44
N TYR A 948 -12.10 12.58 -0.39
CA TYR A 948 -12.82 13.77 -0.83
C TYR A 948 -14.29 13.66 -0.45
N GLU A 949 -14.92 14.80 -0.14
CA GLU A 949 -16.32 14.85 0.29
C GLU A 949 -17.29 14.45 -0.83
N SER A 950 -16.92 14.71 -2.08
CA SER A 950 -17.74 14.45 -3.26
C SER A 950 -16.90 14.29 -4.53
N VAL A 951 -17.54 13.80 -5.59
CA VAL A 951 -16.94 13.79 -6.94
C VAL A 951 -16.57 15.21 -7.38
N ALA A 952 -17.38 16.23 -7.06
CA ALA A 952 -17.09 17.60 -7.44
C ALA A 952 -15.80 18.13 -6.79
N THR A 953 -15.61 17.87 -5.48
CA THR A 953 -14.39 18.28 -4.77
C THR A 953 -13.16 17.50 -5.24
N PHE A 954 -13.33 16.21 -5.56
CA PHE A 954 -12.27 15.40 -6.17
C PHE A 954 -11.89 15.93 -7.55
N SER A 955 -12.87 16.17 -8.43
CA SER A 955 -12.60 16.70 -9.76
C SER A 955 -11.96 18.09 -9.72
N ALA A 956 -12.31 18.94 -8.74
CA ALA A 956 -11.66 20.22 -8.54
C ALA A 956 -10.18 20.07 -8.12
N SER A 957 -9.85 19.09 -7.27
CA SER A 957 -8.46 18.88 -6.85
C SER A 957 -7.57 18.49 -8.02
N LEU A 958 -8.08 17.75 -9.02
CA LEU A 958 -7.34 17.42 -10.25
C LEU A 958 -6.99 18.65 -11.11
N LEU A 959 -7.67 19.79 -10.88
CA LEU A 959 -7.41 21.06 -11.55
C LEU A 959 -6.31 21.87 -10.83
N GLU A 960 -6.27 21.78 -9.50
CA GLU A 960 -5.38 22.59 -8.64
C GLU A 960 -4.04 21.90 -8.32
N SER A 961 -4.01 20.57 -8.27
CA SER A 961 -2.86 19.76 -7.86
C SER A 961 -1.82 19.59 -8.99
N GLY A 962 -1.21 20.67 -9.47
CA GLY A 962 -0.12 20.57 -10.44
C GLY A 962 1.13 19.89 -9.88
N GLY A 963 1.16 18.55 -9.81
CA GLY A 963 2.38 17.79 -9.52
C GLY A 963 3.51 18.13 -10.50
N GLU A 964 4.75 18.05 -10.02
CA GLU A 964 5.98 18.24 -10.80
C GLU A 964 5.98 17.31 -12.03
N ALA A 965 6.49 17.79 -13.17
CA ALA A 965 6.78 16.90 -14.29
C ALA A 965 8.05 16.11 -13.98
N ALA A 966 8.10 14.81 -14.29
CA ALA A 966 9.29 14.00 -14.04
C ALA A 966 10.46 14.54 -14.87
N THR A 967 11.48 15.04 -14.19
CA THR A 967 12.77 15.36 -14.81
C THR A 967 13.66 14.13 -14.73
N GLY A 968 13.52 13.24 -15.71
CA GLY A 968 14.31 12.01 -15.81
C GLY A 968 14.03 11.25 -17.11
N THR A 969 14.99 10.43 -17.55
CA THR A 969 14.80 9.50 -18.67
C THR A 969 13.79 8.42 -18.29
N THR A 970 12.83 8.13 -19.16
CA THR A 970 11.86 7.07 -18.93
C THR A 970 12.53 5.69 -19.00
N GLU A 971 12.37 4.89 -17.95
CA GLU A 971 12.76 3.49 -17.98
C GLU A 971 11.62 2.63 -18.52
N PHE A 972 11.95 1.75 -19.46
CA PHE A 972 11.00 0.81 -20.04
C PHE A 972 11.37 -0.62 -19.67
N HIS A 973 10.36 -1.40 -19.32
CA HIS A 973 10.49 -2.82 -19.02
C HIS A 973 9.27 -3.59 -19.53
N LEU A 974 9.27 -4.91 -19.33
CA LEU A 974 8.15 -5.79 -19.55
C LEU A 974 7.95 -6.65 -18.29
N GLN A 975 6.71 -7.02 -18.02
CA GLN A 975 6.41 -7.93 -16.92
C GLN A 975 6.86 -9.36 -17.26
N PRO A 976 7.18 -10.19 -16.24
CA PRO A 976 7.53 -11.59 -16.44
C PRO A 976 6.43 -12.38 -17.18
N ARG A 977 6.80 -13.50 -17.81
CA ARG A 977 5.86 -14.37 -18.52
C ARG A 977 4.73 -14.83 -17.57
N SER A 978 3.49 -14.65 -18.00
CA SER A 978 2.34 -15.26 -17.32
C SER A 978 2.04 -16.65 -17.88
N LEU A 979 1.59 -17.59 -17.04
CA LEU A 979 1.13 -18.88 -17.53
C LEU A 979 -0.21 -18.69 -18.25
N GLU A 980 -0.30 -19.13 -19.50
CA GLU A 980 -1.51 -19.14 -20.31
C GLU A 980 -1.98 -20.57 -20.50
N VAL A 981 -3.27 -20.81 -20.26
CA VAL A 981 -3.90 -22.12 -20.37
C VAL A 981 -5.18 -21.98 -21.16
N VAL A 982 -5.23 -22.63 -22.32
CA VAL A 982 -6.38 -22.67 -23.22
C VAL A 982 -6.84 -24.11 -23.34
N ALA A 983 -8.00 -24.39 -22.79
CA ALA A 983 -8.60 -25.71 -22.89
C ALA A 983 -9.74 -25.74 -23.91
N ARG A 984 -9.83 -26.83 -24.67
CA ARG A 984 -10.91 -27.13 -25.62
C ARG A 984 -11.36 -28.58 -25.47
N ARG A 985 -12.66 -28.82 -25.46
CA ARG A 985 -13.22 -30.17 -25.44
C ARG A 985 -12.99 -30.83 -26.80
N SER A 986 -12.19 -31.89 -26.86
CA SER A 986 -11.90 -32.62 -28.10
C SER A 986 -12.89 -33.78 -28.33
N SER A 987 -13.43 -34.37 -27.26
CA SER A 987 -14.51 -35.37 -27.28
C SER A 987 -15.33 -35.33 -25.97
N GLU A 988 -16.36 -36.18 -25.82
CA GLU A 988 -17.23 -36.19 -24.62
C GLU A 988 -16.46 -36.32 -23.29
N ALA A 989 -15.32 -37.02 -23.29
CA ALA A 989 -14.52 -37.28 -22.08
C ALA A 989 -13.06 -36.78 -22.18
N VAL A 990 -12.71 -35.99 -23.20
CA VAL A 990 -11.33 -35.52 -23.40
C VAL A 990 -11.28 -34.00 -23.57
N ILE A 991 -10.43 -33.35 -22.79
CA ILE A 991 -10.12 -31.93 -22.90
C ILE A 991 -8.66 -31.79 -23.37
N ALA A 992 -8.48 -31.21 -24.55
CA ALA A 992 -7.17 -30.80 -25.04
C ALA A 992 -6.81 -29.44 -24.45
N VAL A 993 -5.63 -29.33 -23.85
CA VAL A 993 -5.11 -28.14 -23.19
C VAL A 993 -3.85 -27.68 -23.90
N GLU A 994 -3.92 -26.48 -24.47
CA GLU A 994 -2.80 -25.75 -25.04
C GLU A 994 -2.26 -24.78 -23.98
N THR A 995 -0.94 -24.73 -23.82
CA THR A 995 -0.28 -23.94 -22.77
C THR A 995 1.07 -23.42 -23.26
N ASN A 996 1.52 -22.29 -22.73
CA ASN A 996 2.86 -21.75 -22.97
C ASN A 996 3.89 -22.23 -21.93
N ALA A 997 3.58 -23.28 -21.15
CA ALA A 997 4.45 -23.73 -20.08
C ALA A 997 5.86 -24.15 -20.57
N GLY A 998 5.97 -24.65 -21.79
CA GLY A 998 7.26 -24.98 -22.40
C GLY A 998 8.17 -23.77 -22.68
N ASP A 999 7.65 -22.54 -22.60
CA ASP A 999 8.41 -21.31 -22.81
C ASP A 999 9.03 -20.75 -21.50
N PHE A 1000 8.92 -21.49 -20.40
CA PHE A 1000 9.49 -21.14 -19.10
C PHE A 1000 10.81 -21.88 -18.87
N ASP A 1001 11.85 -21.16 -18.44
CA ASP A 1001 13.18 -21.71 -18.19
C ASP A 1001 13.35 -22.11 -16.71
N GLY A 1002 13.89 -23.31 -16.45
CA GLY A 1002 14.24 -23.79 -15.09
C GLY A 1002 14.41 -25.32 -14.99
N GLU A 1003 15.37 -25.79 -14.18
CA GLU A 1003 15.75 -27.20 -14.11
C GLU A 1003 14.73 -28.12 -13.39
N ASP A 1004 13.81 -27.55 -12.60
CA ASP A 1004 12.83 -28.29 -11.76
C ASP A 1004 11.38 -27.82 -11.96
N LEU A 1005 11.00 -27.48 -13.19
CA LEU A 1005 9.65 -27.00 -13.50
C LEU A 1005 8.64 -28.15 -13.67
N SER A 1006 7.42 -27.96 -13.17
CA SER A 1006 6.26 -28.82 -13.45
C SER A 1006 5.00 -27.99 -13.63
N LEU A 1007 4.08 -28.47 -14.45
CA LEU A 1007 2.77 -27.88 -14.69
C LEU A 1007 1.69 -28.78 -14.06
N ARG A 1008 0.86 -28.21 -13.20
CA ARG A 1008 -0.35 -28.85 -12.68
C ARG A 1008 -1.58 -28.22 -13.32
N LEU A 1009 -2.46 -29.02 -13.90
CA LEU A 1009 -3.75 -28.63 -14.44
C LEU A 1009 -4.86 -29.19 -13.56
N GLU A 1010 -5.74 -28.33 -13.07
CA GLU A 1010 -6.92 -28.66 -12.27
C GLU A 1010 -8.18 -28.45 -13.12
N VAL A 1011 -9.00 -29.50 -13.23
CA VAL A 1011 -10.33 -29.46 -13.84
C VAL A 1011 -11.34 -29.10 -12.75
N VAL A 1012 -11.94 -27.92 -12.83
CA VAL A 1012 -12.77 -27.33 -11.78
C VAL A 1012 -14.23 -27.24 -12.23
N GLU A 1013 -15.14 -27.82 -11.47
CA GLU A 1013 -16.59 -27.62 -11.59
C GLU A 1013 -17.13 -26.73 -10.48
N ASP A 1014 -18.41 -26.34 -10.57
CA ASP A 1014 -19.08 -25.47 -9.58
C ASP A 1014 -19.02 -26.02 -8.13
N GLN A 1015 -18.66 -27.29 -7.92
CA GLN A 1015 -18.48 -27.95 -6.61
C GLN A 1015 -17.00 -28.16 -6.21
N GLY A 1016 -16.03 -27.68 -6.99
CA GLY A 1016 -14.59 -27.80 -6.70
C GLY A 1016 -13.80 -28.58 -7.76
N VAL A 1017 -12.54 -28.90 -7.43
CA VAL A 1017 -11.60 -29.61 -8.32
C VAL A 1017 -12.02 -31.07 -8.48
N GLN A 1018 -12.31 -31.49 -9.70
CA GLN A 1018 -12.72 -32.85 -10.05
C GLN A 1018 -11.54 -33.74 -10.44
N GLN A 1019 -10.53 -33.17 -11.10
CA GLN A 1019 -9.38 -33.89 -11.61
C GLN A 1019 -8.15 -33.00 -11.60
N THR A 1020 -7.00 -33.57 -11.27
CA THR A 1020 -5.71 -32.89 -11.30
C THR A 1020 -4.71 -33.68 -12.12
N VAL A 1021 -4.06 -33.03 -13.09
CA VAL A 1021 -3.03 -33.61 -13.95
C VAL A 1021 -1.73 -32.86 -13.68
N THR A 1022 -0.65 -33.57 -13.35
CA THR A 1022 0.69 -32.96 -13.21
C THR A 1022 1.62 -33.52 -14.28
N THR A 1023 2.32 -32.64 -14.98
CA THR A 1023 3.21 -32.99 -16.09
C THR A 1023 4.42 -32.06 -16.12
N ALA A 1024 5.45 -32.41 -16.90
CA ALA A 1024 6.52 -31.47 -17.24
C ALA A 1024 5.95 -30.28 -18.04
N PRO A 1025 6.63 -29.12 -18.09
CA PRO A 1025 6.22 -28.00 -18.89
C PRO A 1025 6.23 -28.40 -20.37
N VAL A 1026 5.04 -28.53 -20.94
CA VAL A 1026 4.80 -28.91 -22.34
C VAL A 1026 3.81 -27.95 -22.95
N THR A 1027 3.70 -27.94 -24.27
CA THR A 1027 2.82 -27.00 -25.01
C THR A 1027 1.41 -27.54 -25.24
N GLU A 1028 1.22 -28.85 -25.24
CA GLU A 1028 -0.08 -29.52 -25.44
C GLU A 1028 -0.24 -30.72 -24.51
N ILE A 1029 -1.42 -30.88 -23.93
CA ILE A 1029 -1.79 -31.94 -22.99
C ILE A 1029 -3.21 -32.41 -23.26
N GLU A 1030 -3.45 -33.71 -23.28
CA GLU A 1030 -4.81 -34.26 -23.29
C GLU A 1030 -5.20 -34.75 -21.88
N ILE A 1031 -6.33 -34.26 -21.38
CA ILE A 1031 -6.92 -34.69 -20.11
C ILE A 1031 -8.06 -35.66 -20.43
N GLU A 1032 -7.82 -36.95 -20.21
CA GLU A 1032 -8.81 -38.02 -20.36
C GLU A 1032 -9.70 -38.16 -19.11
N GLY A 1033 -10.95 -38.62 -19.31
CA GLY A 1033 -11.91 -38.84 -18.23
C GLY A 1033 -12.53 -37.56 -17.67
N ALA A 1034 -12.41 -36.45 -18.39
CA ALA A 1034 -12.93 -35.16 -17.95
C ALA A 1034 -14.46 -35.17 -17.88
N PRO A 1035 -15.07 -34.46 -16.90
CA PRO A 1035 -16.52 -34.40 -16.76
C PRO A 1035 -17.23 -33.85 -18.00
N THR A 1036 -18.44 -34.32 -18.27
CA THR A 1036 -19.26 -33.89 -19.42
C THR A 1036 -19.93 -32.53 -19.19
N SER A 1037 -19.97 -32.04 -17.95
CA SER A 1037 -20.43 -30.69 -17.56
C SER A 1037 -19.40 -29.61 -17.94
N PRO A 1038 -19.83 -28.34 -18.06
CA PRO A 1038 -18.90 -27.23 -18.33
C PRO A 1038 -17.90 -27.05 -17.18
N VAL A 1039 -16.62 -27.17 -17.48
CA VAL A 1039 -15.53 -27.10 -16.49
C VAL A 1039 -14.60 -25.92 -16.74
N LEU A 1040 -13.86 -25.49 -15.72
CA LEU A 1040 -12.79 -24.50 -15.82
C LEU A 1040 -11.45 -25.18 -15.61
N ILE A 1041 -10.48 -24.94 -16.49
CA ILE A 1041 -9.13 -25.48 -16.33
C ILE A 1041 -8.23 -24.41 -15.70
N LYS A 1042 -7.64 -24.74 -14.55
CA LYS A 1042 -6.63 -23.92 -13.87
C LYS A 1042 -5.27 -24.61 -13.97
N GLY A 1043 -4.32 -23.98 -14.63
CA GLY A 1043 -2.92 -24.38 -14.62
C GLY A 1043 -2.12 -23.62 -13.57
N VAL A 1044 -1.25 -24.32 -12.87
CA VAL A 1044 -0.28 -23.75 -11.94
C VAL A 1044 1.08 -24.32 -12.28
N MET A 1045 2.05 -23.46 -12.54
CA MET A 1045 3.43 -23.86 -12.70
C MET A 1045 4.09 -23.96 -11.34
N TYR A 1046 4.93 -24.96 -11.13
CA TYR A 1046 5.67 -25.18 -9.90
C TYR A 1046 7.16 -25.29 -10.21
N SER A 1047 8.01 -24.80 -9.31
CA SER A 1047 9.44 -25.13 -9.25
C SER A 1047 9.75 -25.70 -7.87
N GLY A 1048 10.34 -26.91 -7.80
CA GLY A 1048 10.66 -27.55 -6.53
C GLY A 1048 9.45 -27.71 -5.57
N GLY A 1049 8.24 -27.83 -6.12
CA GLY A 1049 6.99 -27.93 -5.34
C GLY A 1049 6.36 -26.59 -4.92
N VAL A 1050 6.96 -25.43 -5.26
CA VAL A 1050 6.43 -24.09 -4.97
C VAL A 1050 5.73 -23.53 -6.22
N PRO A 1051 4.48 -23.00 -6.13
CA PRO A 1051 3.78 -22.44 -7.28
C PRO A 1051 4.42 -21.11 -7.73
N LEU A 1052 4.78 -21.02 -9.01
CA LEU A 1052 5.43 -19.87 -9.66
C LEU A 1052 4.44 -18.95 -10.40
N SER A 1053 3.50 -19.53 -11.14
CA SER A 1053 2.58 -18.76 -11.99
C SER A 1053 1.28 -19.53 -12.19
N VAL A 1054 0.16 -18.82 -12.30
CA VAL A 1054 -1.17 -19.41 -12.47
C VAL A 1054 -1.78 -18.93 -13.78
N GLY A 1055 -2.18 -19.88 -14.62
CA GLY A 1055 -2.97 -19.64 -15.82
C GLY A 1055 -4.36 -20.24 -15.67
N ILE A 1056 -5.40 -19.56 -16.16
CA ILE A 1056 -6.77 -20.06 -16.06
C ILE A 1056 -7.45 -19.90 -17.41
N THR A 1057 -8.12 -20.96 -17.88
CA THR A 1057 -9.01 -20.87 -19.04
C THR A 1057 -10.27 -20.12 -18.65
N ARG A 1058 -10.46 -18.91 -19.19
CA ARG A 1058 -11.59 -18.02 -18.86
C ARG A 1058 -12.93 -18.43 -19.47
N ARG A 1059 -12.96 -19.41 -20.39
CA ARG A 1059 -14.20 -19.94 -20.97
C ARG A 1059 -14.45 -21.33 -20.36
N LYS A 1060 -15.66 -21.57 -19.84
CA LYS A 1060 -16.08 -22.93 -19.44
C LYS A 1060 -16.00 -23.83 -20.69
N VAL A 1061 -15.39 -25.01 -20.56
CA VAL A 1061 -15.05 -25.93 -21.66
C VAL A 1061 -15.91 -27.17 -21.66
#